data_AF-A0A4Z2D739-F1
#
_entry.id   AF-A0A4Z2D739-F1
#
_cell.length_a   1.000
_cell.length_b   1.000
_cell.length_c   1.000
_cell.angle_alpha   90.00
_cell.angle_beta   90.00
_cell.angle_gamma   90.00
#
_symmetry.space_group_name_H-M   'P 1'
#
loop_
_entity.id
_entity.type
_entity.pdbx_description
1 polymer ?
#
loop_
_entity_poly.entity_id
_entity_poly.type
_entity_poly.pdbx_seq_one_letter_code
_entity_poly.pdbx_strand_id
1 'polypeptide(L)'
;MESSDVAFENLESRSKSSLIRKFTFCFNKKYKLNKHIDPATENLVINNDIENGNKKTEEAKKETGETKKKLSLQERIRNVPSNLKDLVIDSSEGGYYYWIGIVTITVLYNAIVLPMRSAFTQFHELSPITWLIVDYSIDCTYLLDIFVGCRTGYLEEGLLVRDKVKLKKAYFKRRQFIIDIIAILPTDLLYLIPELSHYAAWLRFNRLLKIYRSFEFVDRTETRTNRPNLFRISMLTTYILVLIHWNACIYFGFSRVTGISSDSFVYPPRSSEDTSDEFKEYSERWDRLFSQYVYSFYWSTLILTTIGETPKPVRNAEYIFITIDFLVGVLIFATVVGNVGAMITNMNAARTEFQNRMDGVKRYMEFRKVNKELELRVIRWFDYLWTNKQSLEEDSLNALPDKLKAEIAIHVHFDTLQRVSIFKDCDPGLLVELVLKLQLQVFSPGDYICRKGDIGKEMYIVKRGKLSVVSDDGKTVFVTLGEGSVFGEISILNIAGNKTGNRRSANVRSVGYSDLFCLSKDDLWDALTEYPETKTILMQRGQDILRKDNLLDEDVLRKAQEQQESIEQCVQRIDGTVTQLTTRLARLIGEFGSSQAKLKRRLVRLEQEYDNYAIQDSNSPQYEKHSDTLVNDSQLQTNEESQKIGKSTQYKIRQRQGSRLKIDRKRRKSSLSISSSLYDKHESLSSLGSDITNGTLPSEQHDDDADDDDINNVDDE
;
A
#
# COMPACT_ATOMS: atom_id res chain seq x y z
N MET A 1 -2.33 -51.20 42.33
CA MET A 1 -3.19 -50.20 41.67
C MET A 1 -2.60 -48.79 41.70
N GLU A 2 -1.49 -48.51 42.41
CA GLU A 2 -0.82 -47.19 42.35
C GLU A 2 0.45 -47.13 41.48
N SER A 3 0.96 -48.24 40.91
CA SER A 3 2.14 -48.22 40.03
C SER A 3 1.82 -48.27 38.52
N SER A 4 0.55 -48.49 38.14
CA SER A 4 0.09 -48.49 36.75
C SER A 4 -0.24 -47.08 36.22
N ASP A 5 -0.67 -46.18 37.11
CA ASP A 5 -1.15 -44.84 36.71
C ASP A 5 0.01 -43.89 36.37
N VAL A 6 1.16 -44.05 37.04
CA VAL A 6 2.39 -43.29 36.75
C VAL A 6 3.04 -43.72 35.42
N ALA A 7 2.80 -44.96 34.96
CA ALA A 7 3.28 -45.43 33.67
C ALA A 7 2.39 -44.94 32.51
N PHE A 8 1.08 -44.81 32.74
CA PHE A 8 0.13 -44.32 31.74
C PHE A 8 0.27 -42.80 31.50
N GLU A 9 0.48 -42.00 32.56
CA GLU A 9 0.77 -40.55 32.42
C GLU A 9 2.09 -40.28 31.68
N ASN A 10 3.12 -41.12 31.89
CA ASN A 10 4.41 -40.97 31.22
C ASN A 10 4.38 -41.37 29.73
N LEU A 11 3.50 -42.30 29.35
CA LEU A 11 3.26 -42.66 27.95
C LEU A 11 2.42 -41.60 27.23
N GLU A 12 1.45 -40.99 27.91
CA GLU A 12 0.62 -39.91 27.35
C GLU A 12 1.43 -38.62 27.12
N SER A 13 2.36 -38.29 28.01
CA SER A 13 3.25 -37.12 27.83
C SER A 13 4.28 -37.30 26.72
N ARG A 14 4.80 -38.53 26.54
CA ARG A 14 5.72 -38.89 25.44
C ARG A 14 5.02 -38.95 24.08
N SER A 15 3.76 -39.41 24.03
CA SER A 15 2.95 -39.41 22.80
C SER A 15 2.59 -37.99 22.34
N LYS A 16 2.15 -37.12 23.28
CA LYS A 16 1.89 -35.69 23.02
C LYS A 16 3.15 -34.97 22.50
N SER A 17 4.32 -35.19 23.11
CA SER A 17 5.60 -34.63 22.67
C SER A 17 6.05 -35.13 21.28
N SER A 18 5.80 -36.40 20.96
CA SER A 18 6.15 -37.02 19.68
C SER A 18 5.31 -36.50 18.50
N LEU A 19 4.00 -36.37 18.68
CA LEU A 19 3.08 -35.81 17.68
C LEU A 19 3.35 -34.32 17.44
N ILE A 20 3.62 -33.56 18.49
CA ILE A 20 3.95 -32.12 18.42
C ILE A 20 5.30 -31.91 17.72
N ARG A 21 6.33 -32.71 18.04
CA ARG A 21 7.62 -32.65 17.33
C ARG A 21 7.47 -33.04 15.86
N LYS A 22 6.63 -34.02 15.53
CA LYS A 22 6.33 -34.40 14.13
C LYS A 22 5.55 -33.31 13.40
N PHE A 23 4.62 -32.62 14.08
CA PHE A 23 3.89 -31.48 13.51
C PHE A 23 4.82 -30.29 13.23
N THR A 24 5.68 -29.90 14.18
CA THR A 24 6.70 -28.85 13.99
C THR A 24 7.74 -29.24 12.94
N PHE A 25 8.11 -30.52 12.85
CA PHE A 25 9.05 -31.02 11.85
C PHE A 25 8.44 -31.06 10.43
N CYS A 26 7.19 -31.49 10.27
CA CYS A 26 6.47 -31.44 8.99
C CYS A 26 6.22 -30.00 8.53
N PHE A 27 5.88 -29.09 9.44
CA PHE A 27 5.71 -27.67 9.17
C PHE A 27 7.03 -27.03 8.67
N ASN A 28 8.17 -27.42 9.25
CA ASN A 28 9.49 -26.92 8.85
C ASN A 28 10.07 -27.61 7.58
N LYS A 29 9.75 -28.88 7.32
CA LYS A 29 10.30 -29.62 6.16
C LYS A 29 9.69 -29.15 4.83
N LYS A 30 8.43 -28.70 4.82
CA LYS A 30 7.76 -28.16 3.62
C LYS A 30 8.12 -26.70 3.32
N TYR A 31 8.66 -25.97 4.30
CA TYR A 31 9.26 -24.63 4.14
C TYR A 31 10.60 -24.64 3.38
N LYS A 32 11.14 -25.82 3.05
CA LYS A 32 12.47 -26.01 2.47
C LYS A 32 12.48 -26.18 0.94
N LEU A 33 11.32 -26.21 0.29
CA LEU A 33 11.21 -26.54 -1.14
C LEU A 33 10.45 -25.45 -1.92
N ASN A 34 11.04 -24.24 -2.01
CA ASN A 34 10.96 -23.39 -3.19
C ASN A 34 11.70 -22.07 -2.93
N LYS A 35 12.98 -22.05 -3.31
CA LYS A 35 13.67 -20.83 -3.70
C LYS A 35 14.74 -21.15 -4.72
N HIS A 36 14.32 -21.38 -5.97
CA HIS A 36 15.16 -21.08 -7.12
C HIS A 36 14.95 -19.60 -7.42
N ILE A 37 15.96 -18.78 -7.16
CA ILE A 37 16.09 -17.43 -7.68
C ILE A 37 17.54 -17.30 -8.18
N ASP A 38 17.66 -16.74 -9.37
CA ASP A 38 18.80 -16.74 -10.29
C ASP A 38 20.13 -16.20 -9.73
N PRO A 39 21.29 -16.72 -10.18
CA PRO A 39 22.62 -16.36 -9.69
C PRO A 39 23.19 -15.03 -10.25
N ALA A 40 22.35 -14.09 -10.68
CA ALA A 40 22.80 -12.88 -11.38
C ALA A 40 22.94 -11.62 -10.50
N THR A 41 22.64 -11.69 -9.20
CA THR A 41 22.63 -10.49 -8.30
C THR A 41 23.76 -10.44 -7.27
N GLU A 42 24.70 -11.39 -7.26
CA GLU A 42 25.79 -11.42 -6.27
C GLU A 42 27.16 -10.94 -6.82
N ASN A 43 27.27 -10.64 -8.11
CA ASN A 43 28.54 -10.25 -8.74
C ASN A 43 28.78 -8.73 -8.90
N LEU A 44 27.99 -7.85 -8.28
CA LEU A 44 28.11 -6.39 -8.49
C LEU A 44 28.53 -5.58 -7.25
N VAL A 45 29.01 -6.22 -6.17
CA VAL A 45 29.50 -5.51 -4.97
C VAL A 45 30.97 -5.80 -4.64
N ILE A 46 31.71 -6.54 -5.47
CA ILE A 46 33.11 -6.91 -5.15
C ILE A 46 34.17 -6.11 -5.95
N ASN A 47 33.82 -5.43 -7.03
CA ASN A 47 34.79 -4.65 -7.78
C ASN A 47 34.49 -3.15 -7.66
N ASN A 48 35.11 -2.48 -6.69
CA ASN A 48 35.50 -1.07 -6.84
C ASN A 48 36.52 -0.53 -5.81
N ASP A 49 37.01 -1.32 -4.85
CA ASP A 49 38.01 -0.82 -3.89
C ASP A 49 39.34 -1.58 -3.95
N ILE A 50 40.02 -1.56 -5.11
CA ILE A 50 41.48 -1.70 -5.17
C ILE A 50 42.00 -0.79 -6.29
N GLU A 51 42.42 0.42 -5.93
CA GLU A 51 43.69 1.04 -6.32
C GLU A 51 43.68 2.53 -5.93
N ASN A 52 44.08 2.81 -4.70
CA ASN A 52 45.08 3.84 -4.41
C ASN A 52 45.44 3.79 -2.93
N GLY A 53 46.70 3.43 -2.67
CA GLY A 53 47.21 3.25 -1.33
C GLY A 53 47.35 4.55 -0.56
N ASN A 54 47.11 4.50 0.75
CA ASN A 54 48.19 4.78 1.68
C ASN A 54 47.88 4.26 3.10
N LYS A 55 48.87 3.58 3.66
CA LYS A 55 48.95 3.09 5.03
C LYS A 55 48.91 4.26 6.01
N LYS A 56 47.96 4.24 6.94
CA LYS A 56 48.08 4.60 8.38
C LYS A 56 46.71 5.01 8.94
N THR A 57 45.92 4.05 9.41
CA THR A 57 45.06 4.21 10.61
C THR A 57 44.41 2.86 10.93
N GLU A 58 45.16 1.98 11.62
CA GLU A 58 44.65 0.67 12.05
C GLU A 58 44.15 0.64 13.51
N GLU A 59 44.09 1.79 14.21
CA GLU A 59 43.69 1.81 15.64
C GLU A 59 42.49 2.70 16.00
N ALA A 60 41.78 3.29 15.03
CA ALA A 60 40.68 4.23 15.33
C ALA A 60 39.32 3.89 14.66
N LYS A 61 39.04 2.60 14.41
CA LYS A 61 37.72 2.11 13.92
C LYS A 61 37.19 0.93 14.73
N LYS A 62 37.09 1.09 16.06
CA LYS A 62 36.39 0.12 16.94
C LYS A 62 35.11 0.64 17.58
N GLU A 63 34.70 1.87 17.30
CA GLU A 63 33.41 2.41 17.74
C GLU A 63 32.72 3.05 16.54
N THR A 64 31.41 2.83 16.42
CA THR A 64 30.50 3.28 15.33
C THR A 64 30.52 2.47 14.03
N GLY A 65 29.99 1.25 14.12
CA GLY A 65 29.61 0.43 12.98
C GLY A 65 28.52 -0.57 13.39
N GLU A 66 27.36 -0.07 13.83
CA GLU A 66 26.15 -0.90 13.98
C GLU A 66 25.58 -1.22 12.59
N THR A 67 26.22 -2.19 11.93
CA THR A 67 25.72 -2.84 10.73
C THR A 67 24.55 -3.73 11.13
N LYS A 68 23.38 -3.53 10.49
CA LYS A 68 22.22 -4.44 10.53
C LYS A 68 22.68 -5.87 10.17
N LYS A 69 22.99 -6.66 11.19
CA LYS A 69 23.29 -8.09 11.05
C LYS A 69 22.01 -8.81 10.61
N LYS A 70 22.00 -9.35 9.40
CA LYS A 70 21.04 -10.40 9.02
C LYS A 70 21.22 -11.54 10.04
N LEU A 71 20.24 -11.71 10.92
CA LEU A 71 20.21 -12.78 11.91
C LEU A 71 20.37 -14.13 11.20
N SER A 72 21.34 -14.91 11.68
CA SER A 72 21.62 -16.24 11.20
C SER A 72 20.41 -17.16 11.41
N LEU A 73 20.25 -18.18 10.56
CA LEU A 73 19.14 -19.13 10.63
C LEU A 73 19.06 -19.84 12.00
N GLN A 74 20.21 -19.99 12.68
CA GLN A 74 20.29 -20.50 14.05
C GLN A 74 19.75 -19.53 15.11
N GLU A 75 19.91 -18.22 14.94
CA GLU A 75 19.32 -17.22 15.85
C GLU A 75 17.81 -17.07 15.64
N ARG A 76 17.30 -17.25 14.41
CA ARG A 76 15.85 -17.32 14.15
C ARG A 76 15.19 -18.56 14.76
N ILE A 77 15.89 -19.70 14.77
CA ILE A 77 15.43 -20.92 15.46
C ILE A 77 15.50 -20.76 16.98
N ARG A 78 16.48 -20.00 17.50
CA ARG A 78 16.60 -19.67 18.94
C ARG A 78 15.54 -18.67 19.42
N ASN A 79 15.00 -17.84 18.53
CA ASN A 79 13.92 -16.89 18.82
C ASN A 79 12.50 -17.48 18.70
N VAL A 80 12.36 -18.78 18.39
CA VAL A 80 11.08 -19.46 18.60
C VAL A 80 10.87 -19.55 20.10
N PRO A 81 9.78 -19.01 20.67
CA PRO A 81 9.55 -19.08 22.11
C PRO A 81 9.60 -20.54 22.53
N SER A 82 10.59 -20.87 23.36
CA SER A 82 10.82 -22.21 23.90
C SER A 82 9.64 -22.71 24.73
N ASN A 83 8.68 -21.84 25.04
CA ASN A 83 7.45 -22.12 25.75
C ASN A 83 6.21 -21.76 24.89
N LEU A 84 5.36 -22.76 24.60
CA LEU A 84 3.98 -22.57 24.09
C LEU A 84 3.16 -21.57 24.93
N LYS A 85 3.59 -21.31 26.17
CA LYS A 85 2.97 -20.33 27.06
C LYS A 85 3.07 -18.89 26.52
N ASP A 86 4.13 -18.54 25.79
CA ASP A 86 4.39 -17.17 25.30
C ASP A 86 4.01 -16.94 23.84
N LEU A 87 3.43 -17.95 23.18
CA LEU A 87 3.00 -17.85 21.80
C LEU A 87 1.84 -16.84 21.65
N VAL A 88 2.08 -15.81 20.85
CA VAL A 88 1.09 -14.86 20.32
C VAL A 88 1.19 -14.94 18.81
N ILE A 89 0.06 -15.12 18.13
CA ILE A 89 0.01 -15.32 16.70
C ILE A 89 -0.39 -14.00 16.05
N ASP A 90 0.50 -13.46 15.23
CA ASP A 90 0.18 -12.29 14.43
C ASP A 90 -0.63 -12.71 13.21
N SER A 91 -1.78 -12.06 13.03
CA SER A 91 -2.66 -12.31 11.88
C SER A 91 -2.04 -11.89 10.55
N SER A 92 -1.01 -11.04 10.56
CA SER A 92 -0.30 -10.59 9.35
C SER A 92 0.78 -11.58 8.90
N GLU A 93 1.27 -12.43 9.80
CA GLU A 93 2.34 -13.37 9.50
C GLU A 93 1.91 -14.49 8.56
N GLY A 94 2.87 -15.01 7.77
CA GLY A 94 2.63 -16.12 6.86
C GLY A 94 2.14 -17.41 7.55
N GLY A 95 2.57 -17.65 8.80
CA GLY A 95 2.19 -18.83 9.56
C GLY A 95 0.68 -18.95 9.80
N TYR A 96 0.02 -17.86 10.16
CA TYR A 96 -1.43 -17.83 10.37
C TYR A 96 -2.20 -18.09 9.06
N TYR A 97 -1.72 -17.55 7.93
CA TYR A 97 -2.30 -17.82 6.61
C TYR A 97 -2.27 -19.32 6.24
N TYR A 98 -1.13 -20.00 6.43
CA TYR A 98 -1.04 -21.43 6.17
C TYR A 98 -1.91 -22.25 7.12
N TRP A 99 -2.02 -21.83 8.39
CA TRP A 99 -2.90 -22.47 9.36
C TRP A 99 -4.37 -22.40 8.92
N ILE A 100 -4.86 -21.22 8.54
CA ILE A 100 -6.23 -21.08 8.01
C ILE A 100 -6.42 -21.94 6.76
N GLY A 101 -5.40 -22.05 5.90
CA GLY A 101 -5.45 -22.94 4.74
C GLY A 101 -5.65 -24.42 5.13
N ILE A 102 -4.96 -24.91 6.17
CA ILE A 102 -5.16 -26.27 6.70
C ILE A 102 -6.59 -26.44 7.21
N VAL A 103 -7.10 -25.48 8.00
CA VAL A 103 -8.48 -25.52 8.51
C VAL A 103 -9.48 -25.52 7.35
N THR A 104 -9.27 -24.69 6.34
CA THR A 104 -10.13 -24.62 5.14
C THR A 104 -10.17 -25.93 4.37
N ILE A 105 -9.04 -26.63 4.24
CA ILE A 105 -8.99 -27.97 3.63
C ILE A 105 -9.84 -28.96 4.44
N THR A 106 -9.76 -28.94 5.78
CA THR A 106 -10.58 -29.81 6.62
C THR A 106 -12.08 -29.48 6.56
N VAL A 107 -12.43 -28.20 6.41
CA VAL A 107 -13.81 -27.75 6.18
C VAL A 107 -14.31 -28.23 4.82
N LEU A 108 -13.51 -28.08 3.76
CA LEU A 108 -13.85 -28.57 2.42
C LEU A 108 -14.03 -30.09 2.39
N TYR A 109 -13.17 -30.82 3.10
CA TYR A 109 -13.33 -32.27 3.30
C TYR A 109 -14.69 -32.58 3.94
N ASN A 110 -15.03 -31.93 5.05
CA ASN A 110 -16.32 -32.15 5.72
C ASN A 110 -17.50 -31.78 4.82
N ALA A 111 -17.39 -30.71 4.04
CA ALA A 111 -18.42 -30.27 3.10
C ALA A 111 -18.70 -31.28 1.97
N ILE A 112 -17.71 -32.10 1.57
CA ILE A 112 -17.89 -33.12 0.54
C ILE A 112 -18.23 -34.47 1.19
N VAL A 113 -17.51 -34.87 2.22
CA VAL A 113 -17.58 -36.23 2.75
C VAL A 113 -18.80 -36.46 3.64
N LEU A 114 -19.30 -35.44 4.37
CA LEU A 114 -20.48 -35.60 5.22
C LEU A 114 -21.78 -35.85 4.42
N PRO A 115 -22.14 -35.04 3.40
CA PRO A 115 -23.32 -35.31 2.57
C PRO A 115 -23.23 -36.64 1.84
N MET A 116 -22.04 -36.99 1.33
CA MET A 116 -21.80 -38.27 0.70
C MET A 116 -22.05 -39.44 1.66
N ARG A 117 -21.51 -39.39 2.88
CA ARG A 117 -21.70 -40.43 3.89
C ARG A 117 -23.14 -40.53 4.39
N SER A 118 -23.87 -39.40 4.44
CA SER A 118 -25.28 -39.41 4.85
C SER A 118 -26.20 -40.02 3.80
N ALA A 119 -25.93 -39.79 2.51
CA ALA A 119 -26.74 -40.33 1.42
C ALA A 119 -26.36 -41.79 1.09
N PHE A 120 -25.06 -42.05 0.93
CA PHE A 120 -24.50 -43.35 0.54
C PHE A 120 -23.99 -44.12 1.78
N THR A 121 -24.88 -44.60 2.66
CA THR A 121 -24.46 -45.22 3.95
C THR A 121 -23.55 -46.44 3.79
N GLN A 122 -23.64 -47.15 2.66
CA GLN A 122 -22.73 -48.24 2.31
C GLN A 122 -21.25 -47.80 2.33
N PHE A 123 -20.97 -46.52 2.06
CA PHE A 123 -19.64 -45.93 2.13
C PHE A 123 -19.13 -45.79 3.57
N HIS A 124 -20.04 -45.53 4.52
CA HIS A 124 -19.72 -45.48 5.94
C HIS A 124 -19.47 -46.88 6.51
N GLU A 125 -20.29 -47.85 6.14
CA GLU A 125 -20.22 -49.24 6.59
C GLU A 125 -18.95 -49.97 6.13
N LEU A 126 -18.37 -49.57 5.00
CA LEU A 126 -17.21 -50.25 4.43
C LEU A 126 -15.92 -50.08 5.25
N SER A 127 -15.76 -48.94 5.94
CA SER A 127 -14.54 -48.66 6.71
C SER A 127 -14.79 -47.75 7.93
N PRO A 128 -15.60 -48.17 8.90
CA PRO A 128 -16.03 -47.33 10.02
C PRO A 128 -14.85 -46.84 10.90
N ILE A 129 -13.83 -47.68 11.09
CA ILE A 129 -12.64 -47.35 11.88
C ILE A 129 -11.82 -46.24 11.21
N THR A 130 -11.63 -46.31 9.90
CA THR A 130 -10.88 -45.31 9.13
C THR A 130 -11.57 -43.96 9.19
N TRP A 131 -12.89 -43.94 8.99
CA TRP A 131 -13.69 -42.71 9.11
C TRP A 131 -13.60 -42.10 10.51
N LEU A 132 -13.66 -42.94 11.55
CA LEU A 132 -13.53 -42.50 12.93
C LEU A 132 -12.18 -41.81 13.18
N ILE A 133 -11.07 -42.40 12.70
CA ILE A 133 -9.73 -41.82 12.84
C ILE A 133 -9.66 -40.45 12.13
N VAL A 134 -10.17 -40.36 10.89
CA VAL A 134 -10.13 -39.12 10.12
C VAL A 134 -11.00 -38.04 10.76
N ASP A 135 -12.22 -38.38 11.19
CA ASP A 135 -13.15 -37.43 11.80
C ASP A 135 -12.57 -36.84 13.10
N TYR A 136 -12.00 -37.66 13.98
CA TYR A 136 -11.37 -37.16 15.20
C TYR A 136 -10.06 -36.40 14.94
N SER A 137 -9.34 -36.70 13.85
CA SER A 137 -8.18 -35.90 13.44
C SER A 137 -8.58 -34.48 13.00
N ILE A 138 -9.75 -34.33 12.38
CA ILE A 138 -10.32 -33.04 11.98
C ILE A 138 -10.84 -32.28 13.19
N ASP A 139 -11.55 -32.96 14.10
CA ASP A 139 -12.00 -32.34 15.37
C ASP A 139 -10.79 -31.86 16.20
N CYS A 140 -9.68 -32.61 16.22
CA CYS A 140 -8.42 -32.15 16.83
C CYS A 140 -7.90 -30.87 16.16
N THR A 141 -7.98 -30.76 14.83
CA THR A 141 -7.60 -29.55 14.09
C THR A 141 -8.50 -28.37 14.47
N TYR A 142 -9.80 -28.58 14.68
CA TYR A 142 -10.72 -27.53 15.13
C TYR A 142 -10.49 -27.10 16.58
N LEU A 143 -10.12 -28.01 17.48
CA LEU A 143 -9.69 -27.67 18.85
C LEU A 143 -8.42 -26.81 18.83
N LEU A 144 -7.44 -27.19 18.00
CA LEU A 144 -6.24 -26.39 17.80
C LEU A 144 -6.56 -25.02 17.22
N ASP A 145 -7.57 -24.90 16.35
CA ASP A 145 -7.99 -23.62 15.79
C ASP A 145 -8.60 -22.69 16.84
N ILE A 146 -9.36 -23.23 17.81
CA ILE A 146 -9.85 -22.46 18.97
C ILE A 146 -8.68 -21.96 19.82
N PHE A 147 -7.66 -22.80 20.02
CA PHE A 147 -6.45 -22.42 20.72
C PHE A 147 -5.69 -21.30 19.98
N VAL A 148 -5.57 -21.41 18.65
CA VAL A 148 -5.00 -20.35 17.80
C VAL A 148 -5.82 -19.07 17.93
N GLY A 149 -7.14 -19.13 17.85
CA GLY A 149 -8.03 -17.97 18.01
C GLY A 149 -7.88 -17.25 19.36
N CYS A 150 -7.67 -17.99 20.44
CA CYS A 150 -7.37 -17.42 21.77
C CYS A 150 -6.01 -16.69 21.83
N ARG A 151 -5.12 -16.92 20.87
CA ARG A 151 -3.75 -16.36 20.79
C ARG A 151 -3.55 -15.42 19.62
N THR A 152 -4.55 -15.24 18.76
CA THR A 152 -4.48 -14.32 17.62
C THR A 152 -4.52 -12.88 18.11
N GLY A 153 -3.49 -12.11 17.76
CA GLY A 153 -3.39 -10.69 18.05
C GLY A 153 -4.41 -9.86 17.25
N TYR A 154 -4.93 -8.81 17.86
CA TYR A 154 -5.72 -7.78 17.18
C TYR A 154 -5.00 -6.42 17.27
N LEU A 155 -5.35 -5.51 16.36
CA LEU A 155 -4.80 -4.16 16.35
C LEU A 155 -5.64 -3.24 17.23
N GLU A 156 -5.00 -2.54 18.16
CA GLU A 156 -5.57 -1.49 19.01
C GLU A 156 -4.69 -0.25 18.84
N GLU A 157 -5.26 0.88 18.40
CA GLU A 157 -4.52 2.11 18.09
C GLU A 157 -3.37 1.92 17.07
N GLY A 158 -3.52 0.97 16.15
CA GLY A 158 -2.49 0.63 15.16
C GLY A 158 -1.33 -0.22 15.70
N LEU A 159 -1.35 -0.58 16.99
CA LEU A 159 -0.38 -1.48 17.60
C LEU A 159 -0.96 -2.87 17.81
N LEU A 160 -0.15 -3.90 17.54
CA LEU A 160 -0.56 -5.28 17.76
C LEU A 160 -0.57 -5.58 19.27
N VAL A 161 -1.75 -5.84 19.82
CA VAL A 161 -1.90 -6.23 21.22
C VAL A 161 -1.37 -7.65 21.40
N ARG A 162 -0.41 -7.83 22.32
CA ARG A 162 0.22 -9.12 22.64
C ARG A 162 -0.16 -9.68 24.01
N ASP A 163 -0.97 -8.96 24.78
CA ASP A 163 -1.38 -9.39 26.11
C ASP A 163 -2.41 -10.53 26.06
N LYS A 164 -2.02 -11.71 26.54
CA LYS A 164 -2.80 -12.95 26.52
C LYS A 164 -4.17 -12.82 27.17
N VAL A 165 -4.28 -12.04 28.25
CA VAL A 165 -5.55 -11.88 28.96
C VAL A 165 -6.51 -11.06 28.11
N LYS A 166 -6.02 -9.99 27.48
CA LYS A 166 -6.79 -9.17 26.55
C LYS A 166 -7.20 -9.97 25.31
N LEU A 167 -6.30 -10.76 24.73
CA LEU A 167 -6.60 -11.60 23.56
C LEU A 167 -7.72 -12.61 23.84
N LYS A 168 -7.63 -13.36 24.95
CA LYS A 168 -8.68 -14.31 25.33
C LYS A 168 -10.03 -13.63 25.57
N LYS A 169 -10.03 -12.51 26.31
CA LYS A 169 -11.26 -11.74 26.59
C LYS A 169 -11.89 -11.19 25.30
N ALA A 170 -11.06 -10.72 24.37
CA ALA A 170 -11.51 -10.26 23.06
C ALA A 170 -12.10 -11.39 22.22
N TYR A 171 -11.46 -12.57 22.21
CA TYR A 171 -11.95 -13.75 21.49
C TYR A 171 -13.28 -14.26 22.07
N PHE A 172 -13.41 -14.40 23.40
CA PHE A 172 -14.66 -14.85 24.03
C PHE A 172 -15.84 -13.89 23.83
N LYS A 173 -15.57 -12.60 23.64
CA LYS A 173 -16.62 -11.61 23.32
C LYS A 173 -17.10 -11.70 21.87
N ARG A 174 -16.31 -12.32 20.98
CA ARG A 174 -16.60 -12.38 19.55
C ARG A 174 -17.62 -13.49 19.26
N ARG A 175 -18.59 -13.23 18.37
CA ARG A 175 -19.58 -14.25 17.92
C ARG A 175 -18.93 -15.51 17.33
N GLN A 176 -17.73 -15.40 16.78
CA GLN A 176 -16.94 -16.52 16.26
C GLN A 176 -16.72 -17.62 17.31
N PHE A 177 -16.51 -17.25 18.58
CA PHE A 177 -16.33 -18.24 19.65
C PHE A 177 -17.56 -19.13 19.85
N ILE A 178 -18.77 -18.56 19.79
CA ILE A 178 -20.01 -19.32 19.95
C ILE A 178 -20.14 -20.35 18.81
N ILE A 179 -19.85 -19.93 17.57
CA ILE A 179 -19.88 -20.81 16.40
C ILE A 179 -18.84 -21.93 16.54
N ASP A 180 -17.63 -21.61 17.02
CA ASP A 180 -16.57 -22.60 17.25
C ASP A 180 -16.95 -23.66 18.28
N ILE A 181 -17.66 -23.28 19.35
CA ILE A 181 -18.13 -24.21 20.39
C ILE A 181 -19.25 -25.12 19.85
N ILE A 182 -20.19 -24.59 19.07
CA ILE A 182 -21.26 -25.41 18.48
C ILE A 182 -20.68 -26.38 17.43
N ALA A 183 -19.70 -25.93 16.66
CA ALA A 183 -19.05 -26.74 15.63
C ALA A 183 -18.29 -27.94 16.19
N ILE A 184 -17.82 -27.88 17.44
CA ILE A 184 -17.05 -28.94 18.10
C ILE A 184 -17.84 -29.76 19.12
N LEU A 185 -19.15 -29.48 19.25
CA LEU A 185 -20.00 -30.22 20.16
C LEU A 185 -19.93 -31.72 19.81
N PRO A 186 -19.62 -32.61 20.78
CA PRO A 186 -19.41 -34.04 20.54
C PRO A 186 -20.76 -34.76 20.40
N THR A 187 -21.55 -34.38 19.39
CA THR A 187 -22.82 -35.02 19.02
C THR A 187 -22.64 -36.50 18.68
N ASP A 188 -21.41 -36.91 18.38
CA ASP A 188 -21.00 -38.29 18.11
C ASP A 188 -21.13 -39.21 19.32
N LEU A 189 -21.21 -38.67 20.54
CA LEU A 189 -21.49 -39.48 21.73
C LEU A 189 -22.85 -40.20 21.64
N LEU A 190 -23.76 -39.67 20.81
CA LEU A 190 -25.04 -40.30 20.50
C LEU A 190 -24.89 -41.58 19.66
N TYR A 191 -23.70 -41.87 19.10
CA TYR A 191 -23.42 -43.14 18.41
C TYR A 191 -23.48 -44.35 19.36
N LEU A 192 -23.33 -44.12 20.67
CA LEU A 192 -23.42 -45.16 21.69
C LEU A 192 -24.85 -45.72 21.80
N ILE A 193 -25.85 -45.01 21.27
CA ILE A 193 -27.23 -45.49 21.17
C ILE A 193 -27.37 -46.25 19.84
N PRO A 194 -27.59 -47.58 19.86
CA PRO A 194 -27.61 -48.41 18.64
C PRO A 194 -28.62 -47.93 17.59
N GLU A 195 -29.77 -47.41 18.01
CA GLU A 195 -30.82 -46.87 17.14
C GLU A 195 -30.39 -45.62 16.37
N LEU A 196 -29.50 -44.80 16.95
CA LEU A 196 -28.99 -43.57 16.32
C LEU A 196 -27.72 -43.82 15.49
N SER A 197 -27.07 -44.97 15.63
CA SER A 197 -25.85 -45.32 14.88
C SER A 197 -26.07 -45.29 13.35
N HIS A 198 -27.27 -45.64 12.89
CA HIS A 198 -27.64 -45.56 11.47
C HIS A 198 -27.68 -44.11 10.94
N TYR A 199 -27.86 -43.13 11.82
CA TYR A 199 -27.87 -41.70 11.49
C TYR A 199 -26.54 -41.00 11.82
N ALA A 200 -25.46 -41.76 12.02
CA ALA A 200 -24.18 -41.24 12.48
C ALA A 200 -23.68 -40.02 11.67
N ALA A 201 -23.74 -40.10 10.33
CA ALA A 201 -23.29 -39.00 9.47
C ALA A 201 -24.09 -37.69 9.66
N TRP A 202 -25.39 -37.77 9.95
CA TRP A 202 -26.27 -36.61 10.15
C TRP A 202 -25.93 -35.82 11.41
N LEU A 203 -25.54 -36.53 12.48
CA LEU A 203 -25.19 -35.92 13.75
C LEU A 203 -23.93 -35.06 13.66
N ARG A 204 -23.08 -35.27 12.64
CA ARG A 204 -21.83 -34.53 12.40
C ARG A 204 -21.98 -33.26 11.57
N PHE A 205 -23.18 -32.91 11.10
CA PHE A 205 -23.38 -31.70 10.28
C PHE A 205 -23.06 -30.39 11.02
N ASN A 206 -23.05 -30.39 12.36
CA ASN A 206 -22.62 -29.23 13.15
C ASN A 206 -21.19 -28.77 12.80
N ARG A 207 -20.32 -29.66 12.31
CA ARG A 207 -18.94 -29.32 11.90
C ARG A 207 -18.89 -28.38 10.70
N LEU A 208 -19.93 -28.34 9.87
CA LEU A 208 -20.03 -27.43 8.72
C LEU A 208 -20.18 -25.96 9.13
N LEU A 209 -20.58 -25.68 10.38
CA LEU A 209 -20.65 -24.30 10.90
C LEU A 209 -19.28 -23.59 10.86
N LYS A 210 -18.17 -24.34 10.78
CA LYS A 210 -16.82 -23.83 10.61
C LYS A 210 -16.54 -23.23 9.21
N ILE A 211 -17.52 -23.24 8.29
CA ILE A 211 -17.43 -22.67 6.94
C ILE A 211 -16.96 -21.20 6.92
N TYR A 212 -17.21 -20.45 7.99
CA TYR A 212 -16.74 -19.06 8.12
C TYR A 212 -15.22 -18.91 7.97
N ARG A 213 -14.43 -19.94 8.34
CA ARG A 213 -12.97 -19.94 8.16
C ARG A 213 -12.55 -20.01 6.70
N SER A 214 -13.34 -20.69 5.87
CA SER A 214 -13.10 -20.75 4.43
C SER A 214 -13.28 -19.37 3.79
N PHE A 215 -14.26 -18.58 4.24
CA PHE A 215 -14.41 -17.18 3.77
C PHE A 215 -13.21 -16.32 4.17
N GLU A 216 -12.74 -16.42 5.42
CA GLU A 216 -11.52 -15.72 5.86
C GLU A 216 -10.28 -16.12 5.03
N PHE A 217 -10.18 -17.40 4.64
CA PHE A 217 -9.11 -17.87 3.76
C PHE A 217 -9.18 -17.29 2.35
N VAL A 218 -10.39 -17.27 1.77
CA VAL A 218 -10.64 -16.77 0.42
C VAL A 218 -10.27 -15.29 0.34
N ASP A 219 -10.74 -14.46 1.27
CA ASP A 219 -10.42 -13.02 1.31
C ASP A 219 -8.90 -12.75 1.37
N ARG A 220 -8.20 -13.53 2.21
CA ARG A 220 -6.73 -13.42 2.36
C ARG A 220 -5.96 -13.94 1.16
N THR A 221 -6.48 -14.98 0.50
CA THR A 221 -5.84 -15.55 -0.69
C THR A 221 -6.03 -14.63 -1.89
N GLU A 222 -7.21 -14.01 -1.99
CA GLU A 222 -7.55 -13.05 -3.04
C GLU A 222 -6.66 -11.82 -2.99
N THR A 223 -6.39 -11.27 -1.79
CA THR A 223 -5.49 -10.12 -1.61
C THR A 223 -4.01 -10.45 -1.83
N ARG A 224 -3.61 -11.72 -1.72
CA ARG A 224 -2.22 -12.17 -1.90
C ARG A 224 -1.89 -12.70 -3.29
N THR A 225 -2.89 -13.08 -4.07
CA THR A 225 -2.66 -13.61 -5.41
C THR A 225 -2.36 -12.49 -6.41
N ASN A 226 -1.37 -12.72 -7.28
CA ASN A 226 -1.08 -11.80 -8.37
C ASN A 226 -2.15 -11.84 -9.48
N ARG A 227 -3.07 -12.82 -9.43
CA ARG A 227 -4.16 -12.99 -10.40
C ARG A 227 -5.50 -13.22 -9.68
N PRO A 228 -6.12 -12.17 -9.12
CA PRO A 228 -7.35 -12.28 -8.34
C PRO A 228 -8.52 -12.80 -9.16
N ASN A 229 -8.69 -12.35 -10.41
CA ASN A 229 -9.80 -12.80 -11.26
C ASN A 229 -9.76 -14.30 -11.58
N LEU A 230 -8.56 -14.87 -11.83
CA LEU A 230 -8.42 -16.31 -12.05
C LEU A 230 -8.76 -17.12 -10.79
N PHE A 231 -8.34 -16.62 -9.62
CA PHE A 231 -8.65 -17.24 -8.34
C PHE A 231 -10.16 -17.20 -8.05
N ARG A 232 -10.83 -16.06 -8.28
CA ARG A 232 -12.28 -15.92 -8.15
C ARG A 232 -13.04 -16.92 -9.04
N ILE A 233 -12.64 -17.07 -10.30
CA ILE A 233 -13.22 -18.07 -11.22
C ILE A 233 -13.02 -19.49 -10.67
N SER A 234 -11.80 -19.83 -10.23
CA SER A 234 -11.51 -21.16 -9.68
C SER A 234 -12.34 -21.47 -8.42
N MET A 235 -12.53 -20.50 -7.53
CA MET A 235 -13.35 -20.65 -6.32
C MET A 235 -14.83 -20.80 -6.68
N LEU A 236 -15.33 -19.98 -7.61
CA LEU A 236 -16.71 -20.08 -8.10
C LEU A 236 -16.98 -21.47 -8.71
N THR A 237 -16.07 -21.98 -9.53
CA THR A 237 -16.15 -23.36 -10.06
C THR A 237 -16.18 -24.39 -8.95
N THR A 238 -15.37 -24.24 -7.90
CA THR A 238 -15.39 -25.16 -6.75
C THR A 238 -16.73 -25.10 -6.00
N TYR A 239 -17.31 -23.92 -5.81
CA TYR A 239 -18.63 -23.78 -5.18
C TYR A 239 -19.73 -24.46 -6.00
N ILE A 240 -19.71 -24.31 -7.32
CA ILE A 240 -20.67 -24.98 -8.23
C ILE A 240 -20.55 -26.50 -8.11
N LEU A 241 -19.32 -27.03 -8.15
CA LEU A 241 -19.09 -28.47 -8.03
C LEU A 241 -19.58 -29.02 -6.67
N VAL A 242 -19.38 -28.26 -5.58
CA VAL A 242 -19.90 -28.63 -4.26
C VAL A 242 -21.43 -28.59 -4.22
N LEU A 243 -22.08 -27.61 -4.85
CA LEU A 243 -23.54 -27.53 -4.92
C LEU A 243 -24.15 -28.69 -5.74
N ILE A 244 -23.57 -29.02 -6.90
CA ILE A 244 -23.96 -30.19 -7.70
C ILE A 244 -23.77 -31.47 -6.89
N HIS A 245 -22.65 -31.58 -6.16
CA HIS A 245 -22.41 -32.72 -5.28
C HIS A 245 -23.47 -32.84 -4.16
N TRP A 246 -23.83 -31.73 -3.51
CA TRP A 246 -24.85 -31.72 -2.45
C TRP A 246 -26.21 -32.11 -3.00
N ASN A 247 -26.61 -31.54 -4.13
CA ASN A 247 -27.88 -31.88 -4.74
C ASN A 247 -27.91 -33.34 -5.23
N ALA A 248 -26.81 -33.88 -5.77
CA ALA A 248 -26.69 -35.31 -6.07
C ALA A 248 -26.89 -36.21 -4.84
N CYS A 249 -26.32 -35.82 -3.69
CA CYS A 249 -26.52 -36.54 -2.43
C CYS A 249 -27.97 -36.44 -1.94
N ILE A 250 -28.61 -35.27 -2.10
CA ILE A 250 -30.02 -35.07 -1.75
C ILE A 250 -30.92 -35.93 -2.63
N TYR A 251 -30.71 -35.95 -3.95
CA TYR A 251 -31.46 -36.80 -4.90
C TYR A 251 -31.34 -38.29 -4.56
N PHE A 252 -30.13 -38.77 -4.30
CA PHE A 252 -29.92 -40.17 -3.92
C PHE A 252 -30.52 -40.49 -2.54
N GLY A 253 -30.39 -39.57 -1.57
CA GLY A 253 -31.03 -39.68 -0.26
C GLY A 253 -32.56 -39.77 -0.36
N PHE A 254 -33.17 -38.90 -1.18
CA PHE A 254 -34.59 -38.92 -1.48
C PHE A 254 -35.02 -40.23 -2.15
N SER A 255 -34.28 -40.67 -3.16
CA SER A 255 -34.46 -41.95 -3.86
C SER A 255 -34.48 -43.13 -2.90
N ARG A 256 -33.58 -43.13 -1.90
CA ARG A 256 -33.52 -44.19 -0.89
C ARG A 256 -34.72 -44.20 0.05
N VAL A 257 -35.18 -43.03 0.49
CA VAL A 257 -36.35 -42.93 1.41
C VAL A 257 -37.63 -43.34 0.70
N THR A 258 -37.78 -42.99 -0.57
CA THR A 258 -38.94 -43.33 -1.42
C THR A 258 -38.96 -44.79 -1.85
N GLY A 259 -37.78 -45.43 -1.90
CA GLY A 259 -37.55 -46.83 -2.26
C GLY A 259 -36.78 -46.92 -3.57
N ILE A 260 -35.56 -47.48 -3.55
CA ILE A 260 -34.74 -47.61 -4.76
C ILE A 260 -35.48 -48.45 -5.81
N SER A 261 -35.46 -48.03 -7.08
CA SER A 261 -36.12 -48.70 -8.20
C SER A 261 -37.66 -48.80 -8.08
N SER A 262 -38.29 -47.99 -7.25
CA SER A 262 -39.74 -48.07 -7.05
C SER A 262 -40.55 -47.52 -8.23
N ASP A 263 -39.95 -46.63 -9.03
CA ASP A 263 -40.52 -46.02 -10.23
C ASP A 263 -39.39 -45.51 -11.15
N SER A 264 -39.77 -44.86 -12.25
CA SER A 264 -38.83 -44.36 -13.26
C SER A 264 -38.04 -43.12 -12.84
N PHE A 265 -38.48 -42.38 -11.81
CA PHE A 265 -37.85 -41.13 -11.37
C PHE A 265 -36.72 -41.38 -10.37
N VAL A 266 -36.95 -42.32 -9.46
CA VAL A 266 -35.97 -42.78 -8.49
C VAL A 266 -34.82 -43.52 -9.17
N TYR A 267 -33.63 -43.54 -8.54
CA TYR A 267 -32.44 -44.21 -9.06
C TYR A 267 -32.75 -45.62 -9.63
N PRO A 268 -32.46 -45.89 -10.92
CA PRO A 268 -32.77 -47.17 -11.56
C PRO A 268 -31.76 -48.26 -11.18
N PRO A 269 -32.18 -49.54 -11.10
CA PRO A 269 -31.25 -50.63 -10.83
C PRO A 269 -30.37 -50.89 -12.05
N ARG A 270 -29.11 -51.27 -11.80
CA ARG A 270 -28.26 -51.88 -12.85
C ARG A 270 -28.85 -53.25 -13.18
N SER A 271 -29.13 -53.52 -14.46
CA SER A 271 -29.72 -54.79 -14.92
C SER A 271 -28.93 -55.99 -14.39
N SER A 272 -29.63 -56.93 -13.74
CA SER A 272 -29.07 -58.12 -13.09
C SER A 272 -28.70 -59.26 -14.06
N GLU A 273 -28.67 -59.01 -15.36
CA GLU A 273 -28.38 -60.05 -16.37
C GLU A 273 -26.88 -60.32 -16.57
N ASP A 274 -26.00 -59.45 -16.08
CA ASP A 274 -24.56 -59.64 -16.15
C ASP A 274 -24.00 -59.76 -14.73
N THR A 275 -23.87 -60.97 -14.19
CA THR A 275 -22.61 -61.53 -13.62
C THR A 275 -22.83 -62.73 -12.67
N SER A 276 -22.23 -63.87 -13.04
CA SER A 276 -21.89 -64.96 -12.12
C SER A 276 -20.52 -64.75 -11.44
N ASP A 277 -20.37 -65.35 -10.27
CA ASP A 277 -19.16 -65.72 -9.52
C ASP A 277 -18.61 -64.79 -8.40
N GLU A 278 -18.43 -65.40 -7.23
CA GLU A 278 -18.23 -64.85 -5.88
C GLU A 278 -16.94 -64.02 -5.65
N PHE A 279 -15.99 -63.96 -6.58
CA PHE A 279 -14.80 -63.08 -6.45
C PHE A 279 -15.09 -61.61 -6.87
N LYS A 280 -16.28 -61.35 -7.42
CA LYS A 280 -16.74 -60.02 -7.86
C LYS A 280 -17.30 -59.13 -6.76
N GLU A 281 -17.59 -59.66 -5.57
CA GLU A 281 -18.40 -58.95 -4.56
C GLU A 281 -17.79 -57.62 -4.07
N TYR A 282 -16.45 -57.51 -3.98
CA TYR A 282 -15.78 -56.28 -3.56
C TYR A 282 -15.63 -55.27 -4.72
N SER A 283 -15.26 -55.73 -5.93
CA SER A 283 -15.18 -54.87 -7.13
C SER A 283 -16.57 -54.34 -7.50
N GLU A 284 -17.58 -55.21 -7.56
CA GLU A 284 -18.96 -54.84 -7.88
C GLU A 284 -19.58 -53.89 -6.86
N ARG A 285 -19.24 -53.98 -5.57
CA ARG A 285 -19.77 -53.06 -4.56
C ARG A 285 -19.23 -51.64 -4.74
N TRP A 286 -17.94 -51.50 -5.06
CA TRP A 286 -17.35 -50.21 -5.42
C TRP A 286 -17.84 -49.71 -6.78
N ASP A 287 -17.94 -50.59 -7.78
CA ASP A 287 -18.46 -50.25 -9.11
C ASP A 287 -19.93 -49.82 -9.03
N ARG A 288 -20.72 -50.42 -8.13
CA ARG A 288 -22.12 -50.06 -7.85
C ARG A 288 -22.22 -48.72 -7.14
N LEU A 289 -21.42 -48.47 -6.09
CA LEU A 289 -21.38 -47.20 -5.37
C LEU A 289 -20.94 -46.04 -6.28
N PHE A 290 -19.90 -46.28 -7.08
CA PHE A 290 -19.41 -45.32 -8.05
C PHE A 290 -20.47 -45.03 -9.11
N SER A 291 -21.12 -46.06 -9.66
CA SER A 291 -22.22 -45.89 -10.62
C SER A 291 -23.40 -45.09 -10.04
N GLN A 292 -23.78 -45.38 -8.79
CA GLN A 292 -24.85 -44.65 -8.09
C GLN A 292 -24.51 -43.17 -7.92
N TYR A 293 -23.28 -42.88 -7.50
CA TYR A 293 -22.80 -41.52 -7.36
C TYR A 293 -22.73 -40.78 -8.71
N VAL A 294 -22.14 -41.40 -9.73
CA VAL A 294 -21.98 -40.80 -11.07
C VAL A 294 -23.33 -40.49 -11.70
N TYR A 295 -24.30 -41.40 -11.63
CA TYR A 295 -25.65 -41.14 -12.13
C TYR A 295 -26.33 -40.00 -11.37
N SER A 296 -26.25 -40.01 -10.04
CA SER A 296 -26.87 -38.96 -9.21
C SER A 296 -26.22 -37.59 -9.47
N PHE A 297 -24.91 -37.56 -9.70
CA PHE A 297 -24.17 -36.36 -10.09
C PHE A 297 -24.55 -35.87 -11.48
N TYR A 298 -24.72 -36.78 -12.45
CA TYR A 298 -25.23 -36.48 -13.78
C TYR A 298 -26.65 -35.90 -13.72
N TRP A 299 -27.57 -36.56 -13.01
CA TRP A 299 -28.95 -36.10 -12.80
C TRP A 299 -28.96 -34.68 -12.20
N SER A 300 -28.18 -34.47 -11.14
CA SER A 300 -28.09 -33.17 -10.48
C SER A 300 -27.51 -32.08 -11.39
N THR A 301 -26.50 -32.42 -12.19
CA THR A 301 -25.93 -31.50 -13.17
C THR A 301 -26.99 -31.04 -14.17
N LEU A 302 -27.81 -31.95 -14.70
CA LEU A 302 -28.87 -31.60 -15.66
C LEU A 302 -29.94 -30.67 -15.06
N ILE A 303 -30.32 -30.88 -13.80
CA ILE A 303 -31.31 -30.03 -13.13
C ILE A 303 -30.73 -28.65 -12.81
N LEU A 304 -29.55 -28.59 -12.19
CA LEU A 304 -28.93 -27.32 -11.81
C LEU A 304 -28.42 -26.49 -12.99
N THR A 305 -28.14 -27.12 -14.14
CA THR A 305 -27.82 -26.41 -15.39
C THR A 305 -29.05 -26.12 -16.25
N THR A 306 -30.26 -26.41 -15.75
CA THR A 306 -31.55 -26.14 -16.41
C THR A 306 -31.76 -26.85 -17.75
N ILE A 307 -30.96 -27.88 -18.05
CA ILE A 307 -31.14 -28.74 -19.24
C ILE A 307 -32.39 -29.60 -19.08
N GLY A 308 -32.62 -30.16 -17.87
CA GLY A 308 -33.90 -30.77 -17.49
C GLY A 308 -34.24 -32.12 -18.15
N GLU A 309 -33.33 -32.74 -18.91
CA GLU A 309 -33.52 -34.05 -19.53
C GLU A 309 -33.45 -35.20 -18.51
N THR A 310 -34.40 -35.23 -17.58
CA THR A 310 -34.49 -36.23 -16.52
C THR A 310 -35.76 -37.06 -16.63
N PRO A 311 -35.78 -38.30 -16.09
CA PRO A 311 -37.00 -39.09 -16.06
C PRO A 311 -38.16 -38.33 -15.40
N LYS A 312 -39.38 -38.53 -15.90
CA LYS A 312 -40.55 -37.81 -15.38
C LYS A 312 -40.89 -38.29 -13.96
N PRO A 313 -41.19 -37.37 -13.02
CA PRO A 313 -41.72 -37.73 -11.70
C PRO A 313 -43.07 -38.44 -11.85
N VAL A 314 -43.35 -39.38 -10.96
CA VAL A 314 -44.57 -40.20 -10.93
C VAL A 314 -45.43 -39.83 -9.71
N ARG A 315 -44.82 -39.53 -8.57
CA ARG A 315 -45.52 -39.22 -7.30
C ARG A 315 -45.59 -37.72 -7.03
N ASN A 316 -46.62 -37.30 -6.29
CA ASN A 316 -46.77 -35.90 -5.85
C ASN A 316 -45.55 -35.38 -5.08
N ALA A 317 -44.92 -36.23 -4.25
CA ALA A 317 -43.70 -35.86 -3.52
C ALA A 317 -42.51 -35.58 -4.46
N GLU A 318 -42.38 -36.34 -5.54
CA GLU A 318 -41.34 -36.16 -6.56
C GLU A 318 -41.59 -34.88 -7.37
N TYR A 319 -42.84 -34.59 -7.72
CA TYR A 319 -43.24 -33.33 -8.37
C TYR A 319 -42.88 -32.11 -7.52
N ILE A 320 -43.15 -32.15 -6.21
CA ILE A 320 -42.77 -31.06 -5.29
C ILE A 320 -41.25 -30.94 -5.20
N PHE A 321 -40.55 -32.07 -5.05
CA PHE A 321 -39.09 -32.10 -4.95
C PHE A 321 -38.42 -31.50 -6.19
N ILE A 322 -38.77 -31.99 -7.40
CA ILE A 322 -38.16 -31.50 -8.64
C ILE A 322 -38.54 -30.04 -8.92
N THR A 323 -39.75 -29.60 -8.57
CA THR A 323 -40.17 -28.21 -8.77
C THR A 323 -39.34 -27.26 -7.89
N ILE A 324 -39.11 -27.63 -6.62
CA ILE A 324 -38.26 -26.84 -5.71
C ILE A 324 -36.81 -26.86 -6.17
N ASP A 325 -36.27 -28.03 -6.51
CA ASP A 325 -34.88 -28.18 -6.95
C ASP A 325 -34.62 -27.43 -8.27
N PHE A 326 -35.58 -27.48 -9.20
CA PHE A 326 -35.51 -26.72 -10.45
C PHE A 326 -35.55 -25.20 -10.21
N LEU A 327 -36.42 -24.71 -9.32
CA LEU A 327 -36.47 -23.27 -8.98
C LEU A 327 -35.15 -22.80 -8.35
N VAL A 328 -34.60 -23.59 -7.42
CA VAL A 328 -33.29 -23.32 -6.79
C VAL A 328 -32.18 -23.37 -7.84
N GLY A 329 -32.21 -24.35 -8.75
CA GLY A 329 -31.27 -24.51 -9.85
C GLY A 329 -31.24 -23.30 -10.78
N VAL A 330 -32.40 -22.79 -11.21
CA VAL A 330 -32.50 -21.59 -12.05
C VAL A 330 -31.87 -20.38 -11.36
N LEU A 331 -32.14 -20.16 -10.07
CA LEU A 331 -31.55 -19.06 -9.31
C LEU A 331 -30.03 -19.19 -9.18
N ILE A 332 -29.52 -20.39 -8.84
CA ILE A 332 -28.08 -20.65 -8.74
C ILE A 332 -27.41 -20.42 -10.10
N PHE A 333 -27.95 -21.00 -11.18
CA PHE A 333 -27.38 -20.87 -12.51
C PHE A 333 -27.33 -19.40 -12.97
N ALA A 334 -28.42 -18.65 -12.77
CA ALA A 334 -28.47 -17.23 -13.09
C ALA A 334 -27.42 -16.42 -12.33
N THR A 335 -27.25 -16.66 -11.02
CA THR A 335 -26.22 -15.96 -10.22
C THR A 335 -24.79 -16.30 -10.65
N VAL A 336 -24.53 -17.56 -11.01
CA VAL A 336 -23.24 -18.02 -11.52
C VAL A 336 -22.90 -17.33 -12.83
N VAL A 337 -23.80 -17.38 -13.82
CA VAL A 337 -23.58 -16.76 -15.13
C VAL A 337 -23.40 -15.26 -14.99
N GLY A 338 -24.19 -14.59 -14.14
CA GLY A 338 -24.03 -13.16 -13.84
C GLY A 338 -22.66 -12.82 -13.24
N ASN A 339 -22.20 -13.61 -12.26
CA ASN A 339 -20.89 -13.40 -11.63
C ASN A 339 -19.72 -13.67 -12.58
N VAL A 340 -19.80 -14.72 -13.41
CA VAL A 340 -18.78 -14.99 -14.45
C VAL A 340 -18.75 -13.85 -15.46
N GLY A 341 -19.90 -13.38 -15.92
CA GLY A 341 -20.01 -12.22 -16.81
C GLY A 341 -19.35 -10.97 -16.23
N ALA A 342 -19.67 -10.63 -14.97
CA ALA A 342 -19.07 -9.50 -14.26
C ALA A 342 -17.54 -9.64 -14.07
N MET A 343 -17.02 -10.86 -13.90
CA MET A 343 -15.57 -11.07 -13.83
C MET A 343 -14.88 -10.88 -15.19
N ILE A 344 -15.51 -11.32 -16.28
CA ILE A 344 -14.97 -11.15 -17.65
C ILE A 344 -14.92 -9.66 -18.02
N THR A 345 -15.96 -8.90 -17.70
CA THR A 345 -15.98 -7.45 -17.96
C THR A 345 -14.90 -6.73 -17.14
N ASN A 346 -14.76 -7.04 -15.86
CA ASN A 346 -13.71 -6.48 -14.99
C ASN A 346 -12.29 -6.84 -15.47
N MET A 347 -12.08 -8.05 -15.99
CA MET A 347 -10.78 -8.46 -16.53
C MET A 347 -10.35 -7.63 -17.75
N ASN A 348 -11.31 -7.21 -18.57
CA ASN A 348 -11.06 -6.42 -19.76
C ASN A 348 -11.20 -4.90 -19.52
N ALA A 349 -11.49 -4.46 -18.30
CA ALA A 349 -11.83 -3.06 -17.99
C ALA A 349 -10.77 -2.06 -18.48
N ALA A 350 -9.48 -2.31 -18.20
CA ALA A 350 -8.39 -1.42 -18.63
C ALA A 350 -8.27 -1.32 -20.17
N ARG A 351 -8.53 -2.43 -20.88
CA ARG A 351 -8.55 -2.42 -22.35
C ARG A 351 -9.75 -1.65 -22.87
N THR A 352 -10.94 -1.88 -22.30
CA THR A 352 -12.15 -1.17 -22.65
C THR A 352 -12.00 0.34 -22.42
N GLU A 353 -11.42 0.74 -21.29
CA GLU A 353 -11.17 2.15 -20.98
C GLU A 353 -10.22 2.80 -22.00
N PHE A 354 -9.11 2.13 -22.32
CA PHE A 354 -8.18 2.63 -23.33
C PHE A 354 -8.83 2.76 -24.72
N GLN A 355 -9.62 1.76 -25.12
CA GLN A 355 -10.37 1.80 -26.38
C GLN A 355 -11.39 2.93 -26.38
N ASN A 356 -12.13 3.15 -25.28
CA ASN A 356 -13.06 4.26 -25.14
C ASN A 356 -12.37 5.62 -25.29
N ARG A 357 -11.18 5.80 -24.70
CA ARG A 357 -10.37 7.03 -24.87
C ARG A 357 -9.96 7.22 -26.34
N MET A 358 -9.46 6.16 -26.99
CA MET A 358 -9.07 6.21 -28.40
C MET A 358 -10.26 6.51 -29.33
N ASP A 359 -11.41 5.86 -29.10
CA ASP A 359 -12.61 6.06 -29.90
C ASP A 359 -13.20 7.47 -29.72
N GLY A 360 -13.09 8.04 -28.52
CA GLY A 360 -13.40 9.46 -28.29
C GLY A 360 -12.55 10.39 -29.15
N VAL A 361 -11.24 10.13 -29.25
CA VAL A 361 -10.34 10.92 -30.10
C VAL A 361 -10.64 10.72 -31.59
N LYS A 362 -10.95 9.49 -32.03
CA LYS A 362 -11.38 9.23 -33.42
C LYS A 362 -12.63 10.01 -33.78
N ARG A 363 -13.67 9.98 -32.93
CA ARG A 363 -14.90 10.77 -33.12
C ARG A 363 -14.62 12.26 -33.19
N TYR A 364 -13.72 12.77 -32.36
CA TYR A 364 -13.30 14.18 -32.41
C TYR A 364 -12.63 14.54 -33.74
N MET A 365 -11.72 13.70 -34.24
CA MET A 365 -11.03 13.92 -35.51
C MET A 365 -11.98 13.86 -36.71
N GLU A 366 -12.94 12.94 -36.68
CA GLU A 366 -13.99 12.82 -37.69
C GLU A 366 -14.88 14.07 -37.71
N PHE A 367 -15.38 14.50 -36.55
CA PHE A 367 -16.21 15.70 -36.41
C PHE A 367 -15.49 16.96 -36.90
N ARG A 368 -14.20 17.10 -36.58
CA ARG A 368 -13.36 18.23 -37.02
C ARG A 368 -12.78 18.06 -38.42
N LYS A 369 -13.09 16.98 -39.14
CA LYS A 369 -12.61 16.67 -40.49
C LYS A 369 -11.09 16.78 -40.62
N VAL A 370 -10.38 16.17 -39.68
CA VAL A 370 -8.91 16.13 -39.67
C VAL A 370 -8.40 15.30 -40.86
N ASN A 371 -7.25 15.67 -41.43
CA ASN A 371 -6.62 14.92 -42.51
C ASN A 371 -6.30 13.48 -42.08
N LYS A 372 -6.56 12.50 -42.97
CA LYS A 372 -6.32 11.07 -42.74
C LYS A 372 -4.87 10.74 -42.38
N GLU A 373 -3.91 11.52 -42.86
CA GLU A 373 -2.50 11.36 -42.48
C GLU A 373 -2.27 11.64 -40.98
N LEU A 374 -2.88 12.72 -40.46
CA LEU A 374 -2.77 13.07 -39.05
C LEU A 374 -3.56 12.09 -38.18
N GLU A 375 -4.73 11.65 -38.64
CA GLU A 375 -5.53 10.61 -37.98
C GLU A 375 -4.73 9.30 -37.80
N LEU A 376 -4.10 8.80 -38.87
CA LEU A 376 -3.25 7.60 -38.81
C LEU A 376 -2.06 7.79 -37.86
N ARG A 377 -1.47 8.98 -37.83
CA ARG A 377 -0.37 9.28 -36.90
C ARG A 377 -0.82 9.24 -35.44
N VAL A 378 -1.99 9.80 -35.13
CA VAL A 378 -2.58 9.75 -33.78
C VAL A 378 -2.87 8.31 -33.36
N ILE A 379 -3.48 7.51 -34.24
CA ILE A 379 -3.79 6.09 -33.95
C ILE A 379 -2.51 5.30 -33.67
N ARG A 380 -1.45 5.46 -34.48
CA ARG A 380 -0.16 4.79 -34.25
C ARG A 380 0.49 5.19 -32.92
N TRP A 381 0.33 6.44 -32.51
CA TRP A 381 0.81 6.91 -31.21
C TRP A 381 0.04 6.24 -30.05
N PHE A 382 -1.28 6.12 -30.14
CA PHE A 382 -2.08 5.36 -29.18
C PHE A 382 -1.66 3.87 -29.15
N ASP A 383 -1.47 3.22 -30.30
CA ASP A 383 -1.02 1.83 -30.38
C ASP A 383 0.34 1.62 -29.68
N TYR A 384 1.26 2.58 -29.85
CA TYR A 384 2.55 2.57 -29.17
C TYR A 384 2.39 2.68 -27.64
N LEU A 385 1.57 3.62 -27.17
CA LEU A 385 1.30 3.80 -25.74
C LEU A 385 0.69 2.55 -25.09
N TRP A 386 -0.25 1.89 -25.77
CA TRP A 386 -0.87 0.65 -25.29
C TRP A 386 0.13 -0.50 -25.21
N THR A 387 0.92 -0.69 -26.27
CA THR A 387 1.90 -1.77 -26.34
C THR A 387 2.98 -1.64 -25.26
N ASN A 388 3.37 -0.41 -24.92
CA ASN A 388 4.37 -0.13 -23.90
C ASN A 388 3.80 0.09 -22.49
N LYS A 389 2.48 -0.08 -22.29
CA LYS A 389 1.79 0.04 -20.99
C LYS A 389 1.97 1.39 -20.27
N GLN A 390 2.33 2.45 -20.98
CA GLN A 390 2.62 3.76 -20.38
C GLN A 390 1.36 4.48 -19.87
N SER A 391 0.17 4.14 -20.39
CA SER A 391 -1.08 4.82 -20.05
C SER A 391 -1.72 4.39 -18.72
N LEU A 392 -1.18 3.39 -18.02
CA LEU A 392 -1.79 2.80 -16.81
C LEU A 392 -1.12 3.25 -15.50
N GLU A 393 0.01 3.96 -15.55
CA GLU A 393 0.85 4.22 -14.37
C GLU A 393 0.46 5.50 -13.59
N GLU A 394 0.04 6.59 -14.24
CA GLU A 394 -0.13 7.89 -13.56
C GLU A 394 -1.27 7.91 -12.53
N ASP A 395 -2.46 7.41 -12.88
CA ASP A 395 -3.61 7.41 -11.97
C ASP A 395 -3.40 6.45 -10.78
N SER A 396 -2.70 5.33 -11.01
CA SER A 396 -2.41 4.32 -9.98
C SER A 396 -1.37 4.81 -8.98
N LEU A 397 -0.34 5.54 -9.44
CA LEU A 397 0.67 6.13 -8.57
C LEU A 397 0.08 7.25 -7.70
N ASN A 398 -0.94 7.95 -8.19
CA ASN A 398 -1.58 9.03 -7.44
C ASN A 398 -2.30 8.58 -6.16
N ALA A 399 -2.74 7.32 -6.09
CA ALA A 399 -3.38 6.73 -4.92
C ALA A 399 -2.43 6.43 -3.75
N LEU A 400 -1.12 6.42 -3.99
CA LEU A 400 -0.11 6.12 -2.96
C LEU A 400 0.17 7.35 -2.07
N PRO A 401 0.56 7.18 -0.81
CA PRO A 401 1.13 8.27 -0.02
C PRO A 401 2.45 8.78 -0.63
N ASP A 402 2.73 10.08 -0.51
CA ASP A 402 3.91 10.73 -1.14
C ASP A 402 5.23 10.06 -0.78
N LYS A 403 5.35 9.53 0.45
CA LYS A 403 6.53 8.78 0.88
C LYS A 403 6.77 7.52 0.04
N LEU A 404 5.71 6.75 -0.25
CA LEU A 404 5.81 5.54 -1.07
C LEU A 404 5.98 5.90 -2.55
N LYS A 405 5.34 6.98 -3.02
CA LYS A 405 5.60 7.51 -4.38
C LYS A 405 7.09 7.85 -4.54
N ALA A 406 7.68 8.54 -3.56
CA ALA A 406 9.10 8.87 -3.58
C ALA A 406 9.98 7.62 -3.60
N GLU A 407 9.73 6.65 -2.71
CA GLU A 407 10.50 5.40 -2.68
C GLU A 407 10.44 4.62 -4.01
N ILE A 408 9.26 4.51 -4.62
CA ILE A 408 9.10 3.86 -5.94
C ILE A 408 9.79 4.67 -7.02
N ALA A 409 9.55 5.97 -7.08
CA ALA A 409 10.09 6.83 -8.12
C ALA A 409 11.62 6.82 -8.07
N ILE A 410 12.23 6.82 -6.87
CA ILE A 410 13.68 6.61 -6.70
C ILE A 410 14.07 5.26 -7.31
N HIS A 411 13.43 4.16 -6.92
CA HIS A 411 13.81 2.85 -7.44
C HIS A 411 13.66 2.72 -8.98
N VAL A 412 12.71 3.42 -9.60
CA VAL A 412 12.46 3.33 -11.04
C VAL A 412 13.34 4.30 -11.85
N HIS A 413 13.66 5.48 -11.31
CA HIS A 413 14.30 6.57 -12.07
C HIS A 413 15.73 6.89 -11.64
N PHE A 414 16.15 6.47 -10.44
CA PHE A 414 17.47 6.80 -9.89
C PHE A 414 18.62 6.33 -10.79
N ASP A 415 18.58 5.10 -11.29
CA ASP A 415 19.62 4.58 -12.20
C ASP A 415 19.73 5.38 -13.49
N THR A 416 18.60 5.87 -14.03
CA THR A 416 18.60 6.67 -15.26
C THR A 416 19.19 8.05 -14.99
N LEU A 417 18.82 8.68 -13.87
CA LEU A 417 19.36 9.99 -13.49
C LEU A 417 20.82 9.94 -13.06
N GLN A 418 21.27 8.86 -12.41
CA GLN A 418 22.68 8.71 -12.04
C GLN A 418 23.57 8.53 -13.28
N ARG A 419 23.05 7.97 -14.39
CA ARG A 419 23.78 7.90 -15.65
C ARG A 419 23.92 9.26 -16.33
N VAL A 420 23.02 10.19 -16.03
CA VAL A 420 23.06 11.55 -16.59
C VAL A 420 24.30 12.28 -16.09
N SER A 421 25.15 12.66 -17.02
CA SER A 421 26.43 13.31 -16.72
C SER A 421 26.32 14.62 -15.94
N ILE A 422 25.18 15.31 -15.95
CA ILE A 422 24.97 16.55 -15.17
C ILE A 422 24.60 16.29 -13.72
N PHE A 423 24.07 15.10 -13.42
CA PHE A 423 23.61 14.71 -12.09
C PHE A 423 24.48 13.66 -11.40
N LYS A 424 25.56 13.20 -12.05
CA LYS A 424 26.52 12.24 -11.48
C LYS A 424 27.17 12.72 -10.18
N ASP A 425 27.53 13.99 -10.12
CA ASP A 425 28.26 14.60 -9.00
C ASP A 425 27.32 15.36 -8.04
N CYS A 426 26.01 15.15 -8.17
CA CYS A 426 25.01 15.84 -7.36
C CYS A 426 24.69 15.04 -6.08
N ASP A 427 24.28 15.75 -5.03
CA ASP A 427 23.78 15.13 -3.80
C ASP A 427 22.59 14.21 -4.15
N PRO A 428 22.59 12.93 -3.71
CA PRO A 428 21.43 12.05 -3.83
C PRO A 428 20.12 12.67 -3.35
N GLY A 429 20.16 13.58 -2.36
CA GLY A 429 18.97 14.32 -1.91
C GLY A 429 18.27 15.11 -3.01
N LEU A 430 19.04 15.77 -3.89
CA LEU A 430 18.50 16.51 -5.03
C LEU A 430 17.86 15.56 -6.04
N LEU A 431 18.52 14.42 -6.31
CA LEU A 431 18.00 13.41 -7.24
C LEU A 431 16.62 12.93 -6.80
N VAL A 432 16.43 12.66 -5.50
CA VAL A 432 15.13 12.25 -4.94
C VAL A 432 14.05 13.31 -5.20
N GLU A 433 14.36 14.58 -4.99
CA GLU A 433 13.40 15.67 -5.19
C GLU A 433 13.05 15.84 -6.67
N LEU A 434 14.06 15.79 -7.55
CA LEU A 434 13.86 15.91 -9.00
C LEU A 434 13.00 14.76 -9.54
N VAL A 435 13.25 13.52 -9.09
CA VAL A 435 12.51 12.32 -9.49
C VAL A 435 11.00 12.47 -9.31
N LEU A 436 10.56 13.12 -8.24
CA LEU A 436 9.13 13.34 -7.97
C LEU A 436 8.48 14.37 -8.91
N LYS A 437 9.28 15.23 -9.54
CA LYS A 437 8.82 16.28 -10.44
C LYS A 437 8.99 15.92 -11.93
N LEU A 438 9.60 14.77 -12.24
CA LEU A 438 9.78 14.32 -13.63
C LEU A 438 8.46 13.81 -14.20
N GLN A 439 8.10 14.33 -15.37
CA GLN A 439 6.94 13.87 -16.14
C GLN A 439 7.40 13.06 -17.36
N LEU A 440 6.79 11.91 -17.62
CA LEU A 440 7.13 11.10 -18.78
C LEU A 440 6.38 11.62 -20.02
N GLN A 441 7.11 12.00 -21.06
CA GLN A 441 6.56 12.43 -22.35
C GLN A 441 7.06 11.52 -23.48
N VAL A 442 6.16 11.17 -24.40
CA VAL A 442 6.43 10.23 -25.50
C VAL A 442 6.31 10.96 -26.84
N PHE A 443 7.37 10.90 -27.64
CA PHE A 443 7.43 11.52 -28.96
C PHE A 443 7.46 10.48 -30.08
N SER A 444 6.77 10.77 -31.20
CA SER A 444 6.71 9.86 -32.35
C SER A 444 7.92 10.05 -33.28
N PRO A 445 8.23 9.08 -34.15
CA PRO A 445 9.28 9.22 -35.15
C PRO A 445 9.06 10.45 -36.04
N GLY A 446 10.10 11.29 -36.19
CA GLY A 446 10.05 12.51 -36.99
C GLY A 446 9.54 13.74 -36.24
N ASP A 447 9.07 13.60 -34.99
CA ASP A 447 8.57 14.71 -34.20
C ASP A 447 9.70 15.63 -33.75
N TYR A 448 9.48 16.93 -33.90
CA TYR A 448 10.36 17.94 -33.33
C TYR A 448 9.96 18.17 -31.87
N ILE A 449 10.87 17.85 -30.95
CA ILE A 449 10.69 18.10 -29.51
C ILE A 449 10.84 19.60 -29.23
N CYS A 450 11.81 20.23 -29.88
CA CYS A 450 11.97 21.67 -29.86
C CYS A 450 12.55 22.17 -31.18
N ARG A 451 12.16 23.38 -31.59
CA ARG A 451 12.75 24.08 -32.73
C ARG A 451 13.62 25.23 -32.25
N LYS A 452 14.65 25.55 -33.02
CA LYS A 452 15.52 26.69 -32.81
C LYS A 452 14.68 27.97 -32.79
N GLY A 453 14.86 28.78 -31.75
CA GLY A 453 14.11 30.01 -31.54
C GLY A 453 12.85 29.86 -30.68
N ASP A 454 12.35 28.65 -30.43
CA ASP A 454 11.21 28.43 -29.51
C ASP A 454 11.59 28.84 -28.08
N ILE A 455 10.61 29.19 -27.25
CA ILE A 455 10.85 29.52 -25.84
C ILE A 455 11.07 28.22 -25.05
N GLY A 456 12.23 28.08 -24.40
CA GLY A 456 12.57 26.88 -23.63
C GLY A 456 12.01 26.94 -22.20
N LYS A 457 10.88 26.27 -21.96
CA LYS A 457 10.26 26.21 -20.62
C LYS A 457 10.69 24.99 -19.80
N GLU A 458 11.25 23.99 -20.45
CA GLU A 458 11.46 22.65 -19.91
C GLU A 458 12.85 22.13 -20.34
N MET A 459 13.42 21.20 -19.57
CA MET A 459 14.53 20.36 -20.04
C MET A 459 14.07 18.92 -20.20
N TYR A 460 14.79 18.18 -21.04
CA TYR A 460 14.46 16.79 -21.32
C TYR A 460 15.65 15.88 -21.04
N ILE A 461 15.35 14.71 -20.49
CA ILE A 461 16.29 13.63 -20.24
C ILE A 461 15.85 12.43 -21.07
N VAL A 462 16.74 11.90 -21.90
CA VAL A 462 16.42 10.75 -22.75
C VAL A 462 16.41 9.48 -21.90
N LYS A 463 15.21 8.94 -21.62
CA LYS A 463 15.04 7.66 -20.93
C LYS A 463 15.27 6.50 -21.90
N ARG A 464 14.57 6.52 -23.04
CA ARG A 464 14.65 5.50 -24.11
C ARG A 464 14.51 6.17 -25.46
N GLY A 465 15.18 5.62 -26.46
CA GLY A 465 15.11 6.10 -27.83
C GLY A 465 16.33 6.90 -28.26
N LYS A 466 16.23 7.50 -29.45
CA LYS A 466 17.32 8.26 -30.09
C LYS A 466 16.76 9.54 -30.68
N LEU A 467 17.44 10.64 -30.39
CA LEU A 467 17.11 11.96 -30.92
C LEU A 467 18.25 12.45 -31.80
N SER A 468 17.94 13.21 -32.84
CA SER A 468 18.92 13.85 -33.71
C SER A 468 18.79 15.36 -33.60
N VAL A 469 19.89 16.03 -33.32
CA VAL A 469 20.01 17.49 -33.42
C VAL A 469 20.22 17.82 -34.89
N VAL A 470 19.25 18.50 -35.51
CA VAL A 470 19.24 18.78 -36.95
C VAL A 470 19.44 20.26 -37.23
N SER A 471 20.06 20.57 -38.37
CA SER A 471 20.12 21.95 -38.87
C SER A 471 18.76 22.46 -39.29
N ASP A 472 18.68 23.76 -39.58
CA ASP A 472 17.48 24.46 -40.03
C ASP A 472 16.91 23.86 -41.33
N ASP A 473 17.75 23.20 -42.14
CA ASP A 473 17.35 22.48 -43.36
C ASP A 473 16.70 21.10 -43.09
N GLY A 474 16.68 20.63 -41.84
CA GLY A 474 16.10 19.34 -41.42
C GLY A 474 16.81 18.07 -41.93
N LYS A 475 17.88 18.22 -42.73
CA LYS A 475 18.62 17.13 -43.39
C LYS A 475 19.97 16.82 -42.75
N THR A 476 20.73 17.84 -42.36
CA THR A 476 22.05 17.66 -41.74
C THR A 476 21.88 17.37 -40.25
N VAL A 477 22.46 16.26 -39.79
CA VAL A 477 22.45 15.83 -38.39
C VAL A 477 23.78 16.21 -37.77
N PHE A 478 23.76 17.05 -36.73
CA PHE A 478 24.97 17.45 -36.02
C PHE A 478 25.40 16.38 -35.01
N VAL A 479 24.45 15.94 -34.16
CA VAL A 479 24.70 14.98 -33.08
C VAL A 479 23.47 14.10 -32.90
N THR A 480 23.68 12.83 -32.56
CA THR A 480 22.62 11.92 -32.12
C THR A 480 22.72 11.72 -30.61
N LEU A 481 21.65 12.08 -29.90
CA LEU A 481 21.48 11.94 -28.46
C LEU A 481 20.86 10.58 -28.16
N GLY A 482 21.52 9.80 -27.30
CA GLY A 482 21.06 8.49 -26.84
C GLY A 482 20.58 8.51 -25.39
N GLU A 483 20.26 7.35 -24.85
CA GLU A 483 19.80 7.19 -23.46
C GLU A 483 20.79 7.79 -22.44
N GLY A 484 20.26 8.48 -21.43
CA GLY A 484 21.04 9.17 -20.39
C GLY A 484 21.61 10.54 -20.82
N SER A 485 21.37 10.97 -22.06
CA SER A 485 21.68 12.34 -22.49
C SER A 485 20.62 13.34 -22.03
N VAL A 486 21.05 14.59 -21.86
CA VAL A 486 20.21 15.71 -21.46
C VAL A 486 20.30 16.78 -22.53
N PHE A 487 19.18 17.44 -22.79
CA PHE A 487 19.14 18.61 -23.66
C PHE A 487 18.08 19.61 -23.18
N GLY A 488 18.26 20.87 -23.58
CA GLY A 488 17.36 21.96 -23.21
C GLY A 488 17.67 22.58 -21.84
N GLU A 489 18.76 22.16 -21.19
CA GLU A 489 19.27 22.68 -19.93
C GLU A 489 19.67 24.16 -20.03
N ILE A 490 20.17 24.61 -21.19
CA ILE A 490 20.71 25.97 -21.36
C ILE A 490 19.59 27.02 -21.32
N SER A 491 18.43 26.74 -21.91
CA SER A 491 17.34 27.72 -22.00
C SER A 491 16.71 28.00 -20.62
N ILE A 492 16.67 26.99 -19.75
CA ILE A 492 16.05 27.11 -18.42
C ILE A 492 16.98 27.71 -17.36
N LEU A 493 18.29 27.59 -17.56
CA LEU A 493 19.32 28.26 -16.76
C LEU A 493 19.39 29.73 -17.22
N ASN A 494 18.80 30.65 -16.45
CA ASN A 494 18.84 32.10 -16.69
C ASN A 494 20.29 32.67 -16.61
N ILE A 495 21.15 32.30 -17.56
CA ILE A 495 22.56 32.71 -17.61
C ILE A 495 22.62 34.14 -18.18
N ALA A 496 23.23 35.05 -17.41
CA ALA A 496 23.46 36.41 -17.86
C ALA A 496 24.41 36.45 -19.07
N GLY A 497 24.09 37.28 -20.07
CA GLY A 497 24.90 37.37 -21.30
C GLY A 497 24.63 36.28 -22.33
N ASN A 498 23.63 35.40 -22.13
CA ASN A 498 23.23 34.47 -23.19
C ASN A 498 22.59 35.26 -24.35
N LYS A 499 23.25 35.27 -25.52
CA LYS A 499 22.78 35.96 -26.75
C LYS A 499 21.44 35.42 -27.26
N THR A 500 21.11 34.17 -26.95
CA THR A 500 19.84 33.53 -27.31
C THR A 500 18.75 33.68 -26.23
N GLY A 501 19.09 34.19 -25.05
CA GLY A 501 18.15 34.35 -23.93
C GLY A 501 17.46 33.03 -23.55
N ASN A 502 16.15 33.08 -23.32
CA ASN A 502 15.33 31.91 -23.00
C ASN A 502 14.84 31.15 -24.25
N ARG A 503 15.55 31.26 -25.39
CA ARG A 503 15.19 30.55 -26.63
C ARG A 503 16.03 29.29 -26.81
N ARG A 504 15.48 28.32 -27.54
CA ARG A 504 16.16 27.08 -27.92
C ARG A 504 17.24 27.38 -28.96
N SER A 505 18.42 26.80 -28.79
CA SER A 505 19.59 27.01 -29.67
C SER A 505 19.60 26.10 -30.90
N ALA A 506 18.89 24.96 -30.86
CA ALA A 506 18.92 23.96 -31.93
C ALA A 506 17.57 23.25 -32.12
N ASN A 507 17.38 22.67 -33.31
CA ASN A 507 16.25 21.79 -33.60
C ASN A 507 16.57 20.37 -33.14
N VAL A 508 15.70 19.78 -32.33
CA VAL A 508 15.85 18.39 -31.87
C VAL A 508 14.66 17.58 -32.36
N ARG A 509 14.94 16.51 -33.11
CA ARG A 509 13.94 15.63 -33.71
C ARG A 509 14.08 14.21 -33.21
N SER A 510 12.97 13.53 -32.92
CA SER A 510 12.98 12.11 -32.59
C SER A 510 13.23 11.26 -33.84
N VAL A 511 14.16 10.29 -33.75
CA VAL A 511 14.42 9.36 -34.86
C VAL A 511 13.37 8.24 -34.89
N GLY A 512 13.04 7.71 -33.71
CA GLY A 512 12.02 6.68 -33.52
C GLY A 512 10.98 7.14 -32.50
N TYR A 513 10.28 6.20 -31.87
CA TYR A 513 9.58 6.54 -30.65
C TYR A 513 10.59 6.76 -29.52
N SER A 514 10.46 7.87 -28.80
CA SER A 514 11.36 8.23 -27.71
C SER A 514 10.59 8.59 -26.46
N ASP A 515 11.05 8.03 -25.34
CA ASP A 515 10.56 8.31 -23.99
C ASP A 515 11.49 9.33 -23.35
N LEU A 516 10.96 10.51 -23.04
CA LEU A 516 11.71 11.60 -22.42
C LEU A 516 11.14 11.90 -21.05
N PHE A 517 11.99 12.11 -20.06
CA PHE A 517 11.56 12.79 -18.85
C PHE A 517 11.64 14.28 -19.08
N CYS A 518 10.52 14.95 -18.86
CA CYS A 518 10.39 16.39 -18.87
C CYS A 518 10.52 16.92 -17.44
N LEU A 519 11.34 17.96 -17.27
CA LEU A 519 11.44 18.74 -16.03
C LEU A 519 11.18 20.20 -16.36
N SER A 520 10.21 20.81 -15.66
CA SER A 520 9.89 22.22 -15.87
C SER A 520 10.98 23.12 -15.28
N LYS A 521 11.09 24.34 -15.83
CA LYS A 521 11.99 25.37 -15.32
C LYS A 521 11.71 25.65 -13.84
N ASP A 522 10.46 25.88 -13.47
CA ASP A 522 10.08 26.27 -12.11
C ASP A 522 10.43 25.15 -11.12
N ASP A 523 10.12 23.90 -11.48
CA ASP A 523 10.43 22.72 -10.66
C ASP A 523 11.93 22.53 -10.42
N LEU A 524 12.75 22.75 -11.46
CA LEU A 524 14.20 22.70 -11.34
C LEU A 524 14.72 23.83 -10.46
N TRP A 525 14.23 25.06 -10.65
CA TRP A 525 14.70 26.20 -9.87
C TRP A 525 14.34 26.07 -8.41
N ASP A 526 13.15 25.57 -8.10
CA ASP A 526 12.72 25.27 -6.74
C ASP A 526 13.67 24.26 -6.08
N ALA A 527 13.98 23.16 -6.75
CA ALA A 527 14.93 22.16 -6.24
C ALA A 527 16.35 22.76 -6.08
N LEU A 528 16.82 23.55 -7.05
CA LEU A 528 18.14 24.19 -7.00
C LEU A 528 18.26 25.28 -5.93
N THR A 529 17.14 25.80 -5.37
CA THR A 529 17.20 26.71 -4.23
C THR A 529 17.71 26.03 -2.95
N GLU A 530 17.42 24.74 -2.79
CA GLU A 530 17.85 23.95 -1.63
C GLU A 530 19.28 23.43 -1.78
N TYR A 531 19.76 23.25 -3.03
CA TYR A 531 21.09 22.70 -3.36
C TYR A 531 21.96 23.72 -4.14
N PRO A 532 22.53 24.73 -3.45
CA PRO A 532 23.26 25.82 -4.11
C PRO A 532 24.57 25.38 -4.80
N GLU A 533 25.25 24.35 -4.28
CA GLU A 533 26.47 23.81 -4.91
C GLU A 533 26.17 23.16 -6.26
N THR A 534 25.06 22.42 -6.36
CA THR A 534 24.64 21.84 -7.64
C THR A 534 24.23 22.92 -8.63
N LYS A 535 23.56 23.98 -8.16
CA LYS A 535 23.20 25.13 -8.99
C LYS A 535 24.44 25.78 -9.63
N THR A 536 25.54 25.95 -8.90
CA THR A 536 26.76 26.53 -9.47
C THR A 536 27.40 25.61 -10.51
N ILE A 537 27.44 24.29 -10.27
CA ILE A 537 27.94 23.30 -11.24
C ILE A 537 27.12 23.32 -12.53
N LEU A 538 25.79 23.32 -12.42
CA LEU A 538 24.88 23.43 -13.56
C LEU A 538 25.08 24.74 -14.33
N MET A 539 25.24 25.87 -13.62
CA MET A 539 25.50 27.17 -14.24
C MET A 539 26.85 27.22 -14.95
N GLN A 540 27.92 26.72 -14.34
CA GLN A 540 29.26 26.66 -14.94
C GLN A 540 29.24 25.83 -16.22
N ARG A 541 28.63 24.64 -16.16
CA ARG A 541 28.51 23.78 -17.33
C ARG A 541 27.68 24.43 -18.44
N GLY A 542 26.59 25.11 -18.10
CA GLY A 542 25.81 25.89 -19.05
C GLY A 542 26.62 27.02 -19.71
N GLN A 543 27.49 27.70 -18.93
CA GLN A 543 28.41 28.72 -19.45
C GLN A 543 29.45 28.11 -20.39
N ASP A 544 30.04 26.97 -20.04
CA ASP A 544 31.06 26.31 -20.88
C ASP A 544 30.49 25.86 -22.23
N ILE A 545 29.25 25.36 -22.24
CA ILE A 545 28.56 25.01 -23.49
C ILE A 545 28.28 26.28 -24.30
N LEU A 546 27.80 27.36 -23.69
CA LEU A 546 27.55 28.63 -24.37
C LEU A 546 28.84 29.27 -24.93
N ARG A 547 29.98 29.12 -24.24
CA ARG A 547 31.30 29.54 -24.74
C ARG A 547 31.72 28.74 -25.95
N LYS A 548 31.58 27.41 -25.90
CA LYS A 548 31.93 26.51 -27.00
C LYS A 548 31.15 26.85 -28.27
N ASP A 549 29.89 27.24 -28.12
CA ASP A 549 29.01 27.60 -29.23
C ASP A 549 29.11 29.10 -29.63
N ASN A 550 30.00 29.89 -29.00
CA ASN A 550 30.14 31.35 -29.20
C ASN A 550 28.85 32.17 -28.94
N LEU A 551 27.93 31.62 -28.14
CA LEU A 551 26.63 32.21 -27.80
C LEU A 551 26.63 33.00 -26.49
N LEU A 552 27.77 33.08 -25.80
CA LEU A 552 27.95 33.86 -24.58
C LEU A 552 28.53 35.24 -24.91
N ASP A 553 27.96 36.29 -24.32
CA ASP A 553 28.54 37.62 -24.26
C ASP A 553 29.30 37.78 -22.94
N GLU A 554 30.63 37.63 -23.02
CA GLU A 554 31.53 37.70 -21.87
C GLU A 554 31.51 39.08 -21.18
N ASP A 555 31.22 40.16 -21.91
CA ASP A 555 31.15 41.50 -21.31
C ASP A 555 29.90 41.68 -20.44
N VAL A 556 28.78 41.13 -20.89
CA VAL A 556 27.52 41.12 -20.12
C VAL A 556 27.61 40.17 -18.94
N LEU A 557 28.22 38.99 -19.13
CA LEU A 557 28.46 38.04 -18.04
C LEU A 557 29.35 38.66 -16.95
N ARG A 558 30.45 39.31 -17.34
CA ARG A 558 31.37 40.00 -16.41
C ARG A 558 30.65 41.11 -15.64
N LYS A 559 29.86 41.95 -16.31
CA LYS A 559 29.06 42.99 -15.63
C LYS A 559 28.04 42.39 -14.65
N ALA A 560 27.42 41.27 -15.00
CA ALA A 560 26.49 40.59 -14.12
C ALA A 560 27.20 39.97 -12.90
N GLN A 561 28.40 39.41 -13.09
CA GLN A 561 29.25 38.92 -12.00
C GLN A 561 29.70 40.06 -11.09
N GLU A 562 30.16 41.19 -11.64
CA GLU A 562 30.53 42.39 -10.88
C GLU A 562 29.35 42.95 -10.07
N GLN A 563 28.14 42.95 -10.64
CA GLN A 563 26.92 43.32 -9.91
C GLN A 563 26.60 42.34 -8.78
N GLN A 564 26.73 41.03 -9.03
CA GLN A 564 26.50 40.00 -8.03
C GLN A 564 27.49 40.13 -6.86
N GLU A 565 28.78 40.31 -7.16
CA GLU A 565 29.84 40.54 -6.16
C GLU A 565 29.61 41.84 -5.37
N SER A 566 29.16 42.91 -6.03
CA SER A 566 28.80 44.17 -5.37
C SER A 566 27.63 44.00 -4.38
N ILE A 567 26.61 43.21 -4.76
CA ILE A 567 25.48 42.88 -3.87
C ILE A 567 25.97 42.06 -2.67
N GLU A 568 26.82 41.06 -2.88
CA GLU A 568 27.39 40.27 -1.78
C GLU A 568 28.21 41.12 -0.81
N GLN A 569 29.03 42.04 -1.32
CA GLN A 569 29.77 43.01 -0.50
C GLN A 569 28.84 43.94 0.29
N CYS A 570 27.73 44.36 -0.31
CA CYS A 570 26.71 45.16 0.36
C CYS A 570 26.07 44.36 1.51
N VAL A 571 25.70 43.11 1.27
CA VAL A 571 25.14 42.21 2.30
C VAL A 571 26.13 41.99 3.43
N GLN A 572 27.41 41.77 3.14
CA GLN A 572 28.46 41.63 4.16
C GLN A 572 28.65 42.91 4.98
N ARG A 573 28.58 44.10 4.37
CA ARG A 573 28.60 45.37 5.11
C ARG A 573 27.38 45.50 6.02
N ILE A 574 26.19 45.17 5.52
CA ILE A 574 24.97 45.20 6.31
C ILE A 574 25.11 44.25 7.51
N ASP A 575 25.57 43.01 7.30
CA ASP A 575 25.77 42.04 8.39
C ASP A 575 26.79 42.54 9.42
N GLY A 576 27.89 43.16 8.96
CA GLY A 576 28.87 43.80 9.83
C GLY A 576 28.28 44.96 10.67
N THR A 577 27.48 45.83 10.06
CA THR A 577 26.82 46.94 10.78
C THR A 577 25.76 46.45 11.76
N VAL A 578 24.99 45.42 11.40
CA VAL A 578 24.03 44.76 12.29
C VAL A 578 24.75 44.14 13.48
N THR A 579 25.90 43.52 13.26
CA THR A 579 26.74 42.95 14.33
C THR A 579 27.30 44.04 15.26
N GLN A 580 27.71 45.19 14.71
CA GLN A 580 28.10 46.34 15.53
C GLN A 580 26.93 46.93 16.33
N LEU A 581 25.75 47.07 15.72
CA LEU A 581 24.56 47.59 16.40
C LEU A 581 24.10 46.67 17.53
N THR A 582 24.08 45.37 17.29
CA THR A 582 23.75 44.37 18.34
C THR A 582 24.75 44.40 19.49
N THR A 583 26.04 44.60 19.19
CA THR A 583 27.08 44.76 20.23
C THR A 583 26.89 46.06 21.03
N ARG A 584 26.57 47.18 20.37
CA ARG A 584 26.27 48.46 21.05
C ARG A 584 25.01 48.36 21.89
N LEU A 585 23.97 47.69 21.40
CA LEU A 585 22.73 47.46 22.15
C LEU A 585 23.00 46.62 23.41
N ALA A 586 23.82 45.56 23.30
CA ALA A 586 24.22 44.75 24.46
C ALA A 586 24.97 45.60 25.51
N ARG A 587 25.85 46.51 25.06
CA ARG A 587 26.55 47.45 25.96
C ARG A 587 25.59 48.44 26.63
N LEU A 588 24.67 49.04 25.89
CA LEU A 588 23.65 49.96 26.42
C LEU A 588 22.74 49.27 27.44
N ILE A 589 22.33 48.03 27.20
CA ILE A 589 21.55 47.24 28.17
C ILE A 589 22.36 47.00 29.45
N GLY A 590 23.66 46.73 29.33
CA GLY A 590 24.56 46.62 30.48
C GLY A 590 24.70 47.93 31.27
N GLU A 591 24.89 49.05 30.57
CA GLU A 591 25.00 50.38 31.18
C GLU A 591 23.68 50.82 31.84
N PHE A 592 22.54 50.54 31.21
CA PHE A 592 21.20 50.78 31.77
C PHE A 592 20.96 49.94 33.03
N GLY A 593 21.29 48.65 32.99
CA GLY A 593 21.22 47.77 34.17
C GLY A 593 22.11 48.27 35.31
N SER A 594 23.33 48.75 35.01
CA SER A 594 24.22 49.32 36.00
C SER A 594 23.68 50.63 36.62
N SER A 595 23.06 51.48 35.80
CA SER A 595 22.46 52.75 36.24
C SER A 595 21.23 52.50 37.10
N GLN A 596 20.37 51.55 36.71
CA GLN A 596 19.22 51.13 37.48
C GLN A 596 19.64 50.55 38.85
N ALA A 597 20.70 49.74 38.89
CA ALA A 597 21.24 49.21 40.15
C ALA A 597 21.77 50.34 41.07
N LYS A 598 22.46 51.35 40.51
CA LYS A 598 22.91 52.52 41.28
C LYS A 598 21.72 53.33 41.82
N LEU A 599 20.67 53.52 41.02
CA LEU A 599 19.47 54.25 41.41
C LEU A 599 18.72 53.52 42.53
N LYS A 600 18.55 52.20 42.43
CA LYS A 600 17.99 51.37 43.50
C LYS A 600 18.80 51.48 44.79
N ARG A 601 20.13 51.45 44.73
CA ARG A 601 20.98 51.65 45.93
C ARG A 601 20.81 53.04 46.56
N ARG A 602 20.63 54.09 45.75
CA ARG A 602 20.34 55.43 46.26
C ARG A 602 18.96 55.52 46.92
N LEU A 603 17.96 54.88 46.32
CA LEU A 603 16.60 54.84 46.87
C LEU A 603 16.58 54.14 48.23
N VAL A 604 17.26 52.99 48.36
CA VAL A 604 17.40 52.28 49.65
C VAL A 604 18.13 53.14 50.69
N ARG A 605 19.16 53.90 50.29
CA ARG A 605 19.84 54.82 51.22
C ARG A 605 18.93 55.96 51.68
N LEU A 606 18.12 56.52 50.77
CA LEU A 606 17.16 57.56 51.11
C LEU A 606 16.01 57.05 51.97
N GLU A 607 15.53 55.82 51.76
CA GLU A 607 14.60 55.15 52.68
C GLU A 607 15.20 54.99 54.06
N GLN A 608 16.47 54.55 54.17
CA GLN A 608 17.17 54.47 55.46
C GLN A 608 17.36 55.84 56.13
N GLU A 609 17.66 56.89 55.38
CA GLU A 609 17.74 58.25 55.91
C GLU A 609 16.38 58.79 56.33
N TYR A 610 15.31 58.48 55.58
CA TYR A 610 13.93 58.83 55.91
C TYR A 610 13.45 58.10 57.18
N ASP A 611 13.70 56.80 57.29
CA ASP A 611 13.37 56.01 58.48
C ASP A 611 14.14 56.53 59.71
N ASN A 612 15.42 56.91 59.54
CA ASN A 612 16.20 57.53 60.62
C ASN A 612 15.68 58.92 61.03
N TYR A 613 15.14 59.71 60.09
CA TYR A 613 14.48 60.98 60.40
C TYR A 613 13.11 60.76 61.08
N ALA A 614 12.34 59.76 60.65
CA ALA A 614 11.06 59.40 61.25
C ALA A 614 11.19 58.91 62.71
N ILE A 615 12.36 58.43 63.10
CA ILE A 615 12.67 58.02 64.49
C ILE A 615 13.05 59.21 65.40
N GLN A 616 13.39 60.39 64.87
CA GLN A 616 13.66 61.58 65.70
C GLN A 616 12.41 62.40 66.06
N ASP A 617 11.28 62.17 65.39
CA ASP A 617 9.99 62.83 65.65
C ASP A 617 8.93 61.80 66.08
N SER A 618 9.09 61.16 67.25
CA SER A 618 7.96 60.74 68.12
C SER A 618 8.39 59.92 69.36
N ASN A 619 8.01 60.43 70.54
CA ASN A 619 8.05 59.70 71.82
C ASN A 619 6.77 58.84 72.02
N SER A 620 6.83 57.54 71.65
CA SER A 620 6.13 56.35 72.21
C SER A 620 4.58 56.27 72.33
N PRO A 621 3.96 55.07 72.53
CA PRO A 621 4.15 53.80 71.82
C PRO A 621 2.82 53.06 71.52
N GLN A 622 2.62 52.54 70.31
CA GLN A 622 1.90 51.28 70.06
C GLN A 622 1.95 50.91 68.58
N TYR A 623 2.98 50.16 68.15
CA TYR A 623 2.86 49.23 67.02
C TYR A 623 3.90 48.14 67.21
N GLU A 624 3.44 46.96 67.63
CA GLU A 624 4.28 45.77 67.76
C GLU A 624 4.18 44.91 66.49
N LYS A 625 5.36 44.55 65.96
CA LYS A 625 5.71 43.33 65.20
C LYS A 625 5.11 43.11 63.80
N HIS A 626 5.89 43.50 62.79
CA HIS A 626 6.26 42.58 61.70
C HIS A 626 7.57 43.00 61.01
N SER A 627 8.70 42.80 61.68
CA SER A 627 10.02 43.00 61.10
C SER A 627 11.00 41.99 61.68
N ASP A 628 10.99 40.75 61.17
CA ASP A 628 12.09 39.80 61.41
C ASP A 628 12.28 38.78 60.27
N THR A 629 11.86 39.10 59.03
CA THR A 629 11.97 38.13 57.92
C THR A 629 12.51 38.69 56.60
N LEU A 630 13.01 39.93 56.52
CA LEU A 630 13.44 40.51 55.23
C LEU A 630 14.86 41.09 55.19
N VAL A 631 15.60 41.08 56.31
CA VAL A 631 16.95 41.66 56.35
C VAL A 631 18.06 40.63 56.03
N ASN A 632 17.78 39.32 56.09
CA ASN A 632 18.76 38.30 55.69
C ASN A 632 18.58 37.75 54.27
N ASP A 633 17.45 37.99 53.60
CA ASP A 633 17.25 37.52 52.22
C ASP A 633 17.74 38.53 51.16
N SER A 634 17.85 39.82 51.47
CA SER A 634 18.20 40.86 50.49
C SER A 634 19.71 40.94 50.15
N GLN A 635 20.60 40.43 51.01
CA GLN A 635 22.03 40.35 50.72
C GLN A 635 22.46 39.02 50.07
N LEU A 636 21.72 37.92 50.25
CA LEU A 636 21.97 36.69 49.50
C LEU A 636 21.26 36.66 48.13
N GLN A 637 20.06 37.24 48.01
CA GLN A 637 19.35 37.29 46.73
C GLN A 637 19.98 38.24 45.71
N THR A 638 20.68 39.31 46.12
CA THR A 638 21.27 40.26 45.15
C THR A 638 22.51 39.70 44.43
N ASN A 639 23.27 38.79 45.05
CA ASN A 639 24.36 38.07 44.38
C ASN A 639 23.86 36.85 43.60
N GLU A 640 22.86 36.12 44.12
CA GLU A 640 22.23 35.02 43.38
C GLU A 640 21.39 35.49 42.19
N GLU A 641 20.69 36.63 42.27
CA GLU A 641 19.95 37.22 41.15
C GLU A 641 20.89 37.87 40.14
N SER A 642 22.01 38.48 40.54
CA SER A 642 22.99 38.99 39.58
C SER A 642 23.72 37.85 38.84
N GLN A 643 24.02 36.74 39.52
CA GLN A 643 24.53 35.52 38.87
C GLN A 643 23.43 34.76 38.11
N LYS A 644 22.17 34.74 38.56
CA LYS A 644 21.02 34.18 37.82
C LYS A 644 20.66 35.05 36.64
N ILE A 645 20.84 36.37 36.66
CA ILE A 645 20.63 37.27 35.52
C ILE A 645 21.81 37.14 34.55
N GLY A 646 23.05 36.97 35.01
CA GLY A 646 24.19 36.61 34.17
C GLY A 646 24.01 35.25 33.48
N LYS A 647 23.64 34.21 34.24
CA LYS A 647 23.35 32.86 33.74
C LYS A 647 22.04 32.79 32.95
N SER A 648 21.02 33.58 33.27
CA SER A 648 19.75 33.71 32.51
C SER A 648 19.95 34.51 31.25
N THR A 649 20.86 35.48 31.22
CA THR A 649 21.24 36.20 29.99
C THR A 649 22.08 35.30 29.10
N GLN A 650 23.03 34.53 29.65
CA GLN A 650 23.76 33.50 28.90
C GLN A 650 22.85 32.37 28.43
N TYR A 651 21.90 31.92 29.25
CA TYR A 651 20.89 30.92 28.90
C TYR A 651 19.85 31.47 27.92
N LYS A 652 19.52 32.77 27.96
CA LYS A 652 18.70 33.48 26.96
C LYS A 652 19.45 33.76 25.67
N ILE A 653 20.78 33.92 25.71
CA ILE A 653 21.64 33.98 24.52
C ILE A 653 21.77 32.59 23.90
N ARG A 654 21.94 31.54 24.71
CA ARG A 654 21.96 30.14 24.27
C ARG A 654 20.57 29.66 23.83
N GLN A 655 19.49 30.16 24.44
CA GLN A 655 18.12 30.01 23.95
C GLN A 655 17.84 30.91 22.76
N ARG A 656 18.51 32.06 22.54
CA ARG A 656 18.41 32.88 21.31
C ARG A 656 19.21 32.28 20.16
N GLN A 657 20.29 31.57 20.42
CA GLN A 657 21.00 30.74 19.44
C GLN A 657 20.23 29.45 19.16
N GLY A 658 19.69 28.80 20.20
CA GLY A 658 18.78 27.67 20.10
C GLY A 658 17.41 28.03 19.51
N SER A 659 16.95 29.27 19.69
CA SER A 659 15.76 29.81 19.03
C SER A 659 16.07 30.47 17.70
N ARG A 660 17.31 30.84 17.36
CA ARG A 660 17.74 31.03 15.96
C ARG A 660 17.70 29.70 15.22
N LEU A 661 18.21 28.62 15.81
CA LEU A 661 18.07 27.26 15.28
C LEU A 661 16.60 26.79 15.24
N LYS A 662 15.76 27.17 16.21
CA LYS A 662 14.30 26.93 16.15
C LYS A 662 13.56 27.90 15.23
N ILE A 663 14.04 29.12 14.98
CA ILE A 663 13.46 30.11 14.05
C ILE A 663 13.88 29.76 12.62
N ASP A 664 15.05 29.16 12.40
CA ASP A 664 15.43 28.53 11.13
C ASP A 664 14.65 27.22 10.93
N ARG A 665 14.41 26.43 11.99
CA ARG A 665 13.46 25.30 11.94
C ARG A 665 11.99 25.74 11.79
N LYS A 666 11.62 26.91 12.32
CA LYS A 666 10.25 27.47 12.26
C LYS A 666 10.05 28.30 10.99
N ARG A 667 11.12 28.81 10.36
CA ARG A 667 11.15 29.29 8.97
C ARG A 667 11.09 28.13 8.01
N ARG A 668 11.77 27.01 8.28
CA ARG A 668 11.57 25.72 7.58
C ARG A 668 10.16 25.14 7.77
N LYS A 669 9.50 25.34 8.92
CA LYS A 669 8.10 24.92 9.13
C LYS A 669 7.06 25.96 8.67
N SER A 670 7.39 27.25 8.65
CA SER A 670 6.51 28.31 8.16
C SER A 670 6.61 28.46 6.65
N SER A 671 7.72 28.13 6.00
CA SER A 671 7.76 27.95 4.54
C SER A 671 6.87 26.77 4.12
N LEU A 672 6.86 25.69 4.91
CA LEU A 672 5.93 24.55 4.75
C LEU A 672 4.46 24.85 5.11
N SER A 673 4.17 25.86 5.94
CA SER A 673 2.78 26.25 6.28
C SER A 673 2.27 27.46 5.50
N ILE A 674 3.17 28.27 4.93
CA ILE A 674 2.84 29.34 3.99
C ILE A 674 2.59 28.74 2.61
N SER A 675 3.25 27.62 2.23
CA SER A 675 2.89 26.86 1.03
C SER A 675 1.51 26.19 1.15
N SER A 676 1.12 25.70 2.34
CA SER A 676 -0.24 25.16 2.57
C SER A 676 -1.31 26.26 2.65
N SER A 677 -1.01 27.41 3.28
CA SER A 677 -1.94 28.55 3.37
C SER A 677 -2.09 29.34 2.06
N LEU A 678 -1.12 29.29 1.15
CA LEU A 678 -1.25 29.85 -0.20
C LEU A 678 -2.05 28.91 -1.12
N TYR A 679 -2.05 27.60 -0.87
CA TYR A 679 -2.94 26.64 -1.53
C TYR A 679 -4.41 26.84 -1.11
N ASP A 680 -4.70 26.97 0.19
CA ASP A 680 -6.07 27.22 0.70
C ASP A 680 -6.62 28.61 0.28
N LYS A 681 -5.76 29.63 0.12
CA LYS A 681 -6.20 30.94 -0.38
C LYS A 681 -6.45 30.97 -1.87
N HIS A 682 -5.77 30.13 -2.66
CA HIS A 682 -6.03 30.01 -4.10
C HIS A 682 -7.38 29.32 -4.38
N GLU A 683 -7.87 28.47 -3.48
CA GLU A 683 -9.20 27.84 -3.55
C GLU A 683 -10.33 28.82 -3.15
N SER A 684 -10.09 29.70 -2.18
CA SER A 684 -11.07 30.74 -1.82
C SER A 684 -11.19 31.87 -2.86
N LEU A 685 -10.10 32.21 -3.56
CA LEU A 685 -10.09 33.23 -4.62
C LEU A 685 -10.54 32.68 -5.99
N SER A 686 -10.41 31.38 -6.26
CA SER A 686 -11.03 30.75 -7.43
C SER A 686 -12.55 30.62 -7.27
N SER A 687 -13.05 30.41 -6.05
CA SER A 687 -14.50 30.41 -5.76
C SER A 687 -15.15 31.81 -5.81
N LEU A 688 -14.38 32.89 -5.61
CA LEU A 688 -14.86 34.26 -5.76
C LEU A 688 -14.78 34.78 -7.21
N GLY A 689 -13.94 34.14 -8.04
CA GLY A 689 -13.81 34.42 -9.47
C GLY A 689 -14.90 33.77 -10.33
N SER A 690 -15.59 32.75 -9.81
CA SER A 690 -16.73 32.10 -10.48
C SER A 690 -18.06 32.84 -10.31
N ASP A 691 -18.19 33.74 -9.33
CA ASP A 691 -19.43 34.49 -9.07
C ASP A 691 -19.51 35.85 -9.79
N ILE A 692 -18.42 36.30 -10.43
CA ILE A 692 -18.38 37.62 -11.12
C ILE A 692 -18.51 37.48 -12.65
N THR A 693 -18.45 36.26 -13.22
CA THR A 693 -18.55 36.06 -14.68
C THR A 693 -19.92 35.58 -15.18
N ASN A 694 -20.93 35.44 -14.32
CA ASN A 694 -22.30 35.06 -14.73
C ASN A 694 -23.32 36.22 -14.72
N GLY A 695 -22.86 37.47 -14.62
CA GLY A 695 -23.72 38.63 -14.41
C GLY A 695 -23.74 39.66 -15.55
N THR A 696 -23.75 39.27 -16.82
CA THR A 696 -24.09 40.22 -17.91
C THR A 696 -24.40 39.50 -19.22
N LEU A 697 -25.69 39.21 -19.47
CA LEU A 697 -26.38 39.28 -20.76
C LEU A 697 -27.89 39.00 -20.50
N PRO A 698 -28.81 39.73 -21.13
CA PRO A 698 -30.22 39.80 -20.72
C PRO A 698 -31.02 38.59 -21.22
N SER A 699 -31.81 37.99 -20.32
CA SER A 699 -32.85 37.01 -20.67
C SER A 699 -34.11 37.75 -21.14
N GLU A 700 -34.46 37.60 -22.41
CA GLU A 700 -35.81 37.89 -22.90
C GLU A 700 -36.81 36.91 -22.29
N GLN A 701 -37.93 37.48 -21.85
CA GLN A 701 -39.12 36.78 -21.39
C GLN A 701 -39.84 36.17 -22.59
N HIS A 702 -40.30 34.93 -22.47
CA HIS A 702 -41.61 34.58 -22.99
C HIS A 702 -42.22 33.45 -22.15
N ASP A 703 -43.42 33.77 -21.65
CA ASP A 703 -44.40 32.90 -21.02
C ASP A 703 -44.76 31.73 -21.94
N ASP A 704 -45.05 30.56 -21.36
CA ASP A 704 -45.95 29.61 -22.00
C ASP A 704 -46.88 29.00 -20.95
N ASP A 705 -48.15 29.27 -21.20
CA ASP A 705 -49.35 28.80 -20.54
C ASP A 705 -49.61 27.30 -20.77
N ALA A 706 -50.51 26.78 -19.94
CA ALA A 706 -51.19 25.52 -20.14
C ALA A 706 -52.03 25.51 -21.44
N ASP A 707 -52.11 24.34 -22.10
CA ASP A 707 -53.37 23.62 -22.38
C ASP A 707 -53.18 22.58 -23.51
N ASP A 708 -53.71 21.38 -23.21
CA ASP A 708 -54.53 20.49 -24.04
C ASP A 708 -54.17 20.04 -25.48
N ASP A 709 -54.62 18.80 -25.69
CA ASP A 709 -55.11 18.18 -26.92
C ASP A 709 -54.15 17.50 -27.93
N ASP A 710 -54.14 16.17 -27.79
CA ASP A 710 -54.73 15.22 -28.75
C ASP A 710 -54.03 14.87 -30.09
N ILE A 711 -54.08 13.54 -30.36
CA ILE A 711 -54.28 12.89 -31.68
C ILE A 711 -53.05 12.38 -32.50
N ASN A 712 -53.15 11.05 -32.76
CA ASN A 712 -52.63 10.19 -33.86
C ASN A 712 -51.11 9.86 -33.90
N ASN A 713 -50.66 8.61 -33.75
CA ASN A 713 -50.98 7.34 -34.44
C ASN A 713 -50.54 7.33 -35.93
N VAL A 714 -49.91 6.20 -36.33
CA VAL A 714 -49.53 5.72 -37.69
C VAL A 714 -48.01 5.62 -37.95
N ASP A 715 -47.54 4.37 -37.82
CA ASP A 715 -46.85 3.49 -38.79
C ASP A 715 -45.54 3.85 -39.54
N ASP A 716 -44.77 2.76 -39.72
CA ASP A 716 -43.71 2.44 -40.70
C ASP A 716 -42.36 3.20 -40.52
N GLU A 717 -41.20 2.55 -40.31
CA GLU A 717 -40.55 1.43 -41.00
C GLU A 717 -39.50 0.71 -40.13
#